data_AF-A0A1B7YBT1-F1
#
_entry.id   AF-A0A1B7YBT1-F1
#
_cell.length_a   1.000
_cell.length_b   1.000
_cell.length_c   1.000
_cell.angle_alpha   90.00
_cell.angle_beta   90.00
_cell.angle_gamma   90.00
#
_symmetry.space_group_name_H-M   'P 1'
#
loop_
_entity.id
_entity.type
_entity.pdbx_description
1 polymer ?
#
loop_
_entity_poly.entity_id
_entity_poly.type
_entity_poly.pdbx_seq_one_letter_code
_entity_poly.pdbx_strand_id
1 'polypeptide(L)'
;MAADISHTPPEYVDSEKSAVPDKDSFKTARNIHDQDVELENGHLAELEVDMGRVLDEEGEGDYEADTSPFPQVRAVVPETDDTAIPINTFRAWFLGIIFVFLGAGVNQFFSLRYPGVHIVSLVAELLAFPLGVALAKILPISRFNPDHHFNIKEHALVTIMSNVSFGFGSADATNIIQAARLYGFTIPPGFSVLVVLCCQLSGYAVAGLATPWLVKPASMIWPGVLSNVALLSSLHSRANAVADGWRITRIKFFMIVGGCAFVWYWFPGLIWTGLSYFTWICWIAPNNLAVNQVFGMVTGMGLFPLTFDWSMIAYNTNPLLSPHWAALNVFFGFAFFFWIITPAIYYSNTWFTSYMPFCTADVYDRFGTLYDVSKVLTNNEFDQQKYAEYSPPYLPATFAFVYGLSFASITSVLSHVYFFHFDEIMHAMRGTLKLDIHARLMKSYKTVKWWWWVVILLVVFGMSVGTAQGYDTGLPWWGVILAFVIPAVYMVPCGMIQGVTNVDANQLNVLSEFIGGYLFQGKPVANILFKILSTDVVGQGLYFAADMKLGHYLKIPPMTLFFAQGLATILGALTQTGVTLWMLGNVDGICTEDQPNGFSCPNGRTVFSSSVIWGLVGPARLYSVGAIYSGLLHFFWIGLILPPITYFIFKKTRSEFIRKINWPLIFVGTYNVPPATGINYSSWYIVNLVFNKIIYRKFYAWWSKYNYVLAAALDTGLAISGIVIFFAVTYGPNAQFPDWWGNTVWQNTADGLGLPWLEMPAVGYFGPANGTWS
;
A
#
# COMPACT_ATOMS: atom_id res chain seq x y z
N MET A 1 61.99 35.94 18.85
CA MET A 1 62.76 37.21 18.74
C MET A 1 62.06 38.03 17.67
N ALA A 2 61.64 39.23 18.01
CA ALA A 2 60.68 40.07 17.29
C ALA A 2 61.29 40.93 16.16
N ALA A 3 60.39 41.44 15.30
CA ALA A 3 60.41 42.67 14.46
C ALA A 3 59.75 42.31 13.12
N ASP A 4 58.51 42.67 12.78
CA ASP A 4 57.82 43.97 12.72
C ASP A 4 58.50 44.95 11.76
N ILE A 5 57.82 45.28 10.65
CA ILE A 5 57.83 46.55 9.91
C ILE A 5 56.58 46.59 9.00
N SER A 6 55.83 47.66 9.19
CA SER A 6 54.64 48.19 8.51
C SER A 6 54.78 48.46 7.01
N HIS A 7 53.66 48.48 6.26
CA HIS A 7 53.36 49.56 5.29
C HIS A 7 51.88 49.60 4.86
N THR A 8 51.28 50.79 4.97
CA THR A 8 50.00 51.24 4.40
C THR A 8 50.16 51.76 2.95
N PRO A 9 49.06 51.97 2.18
CA PRO A 9 49.00 51.80 0.71
C PRO A 9 49.16 53.11 -0.09
N PRO A 10 49.26 53.05 -1.43
CA PRO A 10 49.07 54.23 -2.28
C PRO A 10 47.69 54.27 -2.97
N GLU A 11 47.12 55.47 -3.01
CA GLU A 11 46.00 55.91 -3.85
C GLU A 11 46.39 55.98 -5.33
N TYR A 12 45.42 55.77 -6.23
CA TYR A 12 45.45 56.38 -7.57
C TYR A 12 44.04 56.62 -8.16
N VAL A 13 43.63 57.90 -8.08
CA VAL A 13 42.97 58.80 -9.04
C VAL A 13 41.94 58.27 -10.07
N ASP A 14 40.77 58.93 -10.03
CA ASP A 14 39.67 58.98 -10.99
C ASP A 14 40.04 59.34 -12.44
N SER A 15 39.35 58.70 -13.40
CA SER A 15 38.90 59.39 -14.62
C SER A 15 37.62 58.75 -15.17
N GLU A 16 36.51 59.49 -15.09
CA GLU A 16 35.26 59.23 -15.81
C GLU A 16 35.48 59.24 -17.33
N LYS A 17 34.86 58.28 -18.03
CA LYS A 17 34.22 58.51 -19.33
C LYS A 17 33.12 57.49 -19.59
N SER A 18 31.94 58.04 -19.80
CA SER A 18 30.63 57.48 -20.14
C SER A 18 30.59 56.38 -21.20
N ALA A 19 29.84 55.31 -20.92
CA ALA A 19 29.12 54.53 -21.91
C ALA A 19 27.70 54.25 -21.39
N VAL A 20 26.71 54.84 -22.07
CA VAL A 20 25.27 54.73 -21.79
C VAL A 20 24.76 53.37 -22.28
N PRO A 21 24.02 52.58 -21.49
CA PRO A 21 23.28 51.44 -22.00
C PRO A 21 21.92 51.86 -22.56
N ASP A 22 21.59 51.22 -23.66
CA ASP A 22 20.46 51.44 -24.56
C ASP A 22 19.08 51.33 -23.87
N LYS A 23 18.14 52.19 -24.27
CA LYS A 23 16.87 52.47 -23.57
C LYS A 23 15.65 51.72 -24.14
N ASP A 24 15.85 50.64 -24.89
CA ASP A 24 14.77 49.95 -25.61
C ASP A 24 14.44 48.52 -25.13
N SER A 25 14.96 48.05 -23.99
CA SER A 25 14.57 46.73 -23.43
C SER A 25 13.42 46.75 -22.41
N PHE A 26 12.81 47.92 -22.14
CA PHE A 26 11.73 48.09 -21.16
C PHE A 26 10.40 48.55 -21.80
N LYS A 27 9.99 47.96 -22.92
CA LYS A 27 8.65 48.17 -23.50
C LYS A 27 8.08 46.90 -24.14
N THR A 28 7.77 45.88 -23.36
CA THR A 28 6.75 44.88 -23.74
C THR A 28 6.01 44.30 -22.54
N ALA A 29 5.68 45.14 -21.56
CA ALA A 29 4.81 44.79 -20.44
C ALA A 29 3.81 45.92 -20.17
N ARG A 30 2.96 46.21 -21.15
CA ARG A 30 1.78 47.07 -21.00
C ARG A 30 0.84 46.82 -22.16
N ASN A 31 -0.05 45.84 -21.98
CA ASN A 31 -1.39 45.77 -22.55
C ASN A 31 -1.98 44.40 -22.18
N ILE A 32 -2.72 44.36 -21.08
CA ILE A 32 -4.00 43.67 -20.90
C ILE A 32 -4.57 44.33 -19.62
N HIS A 33 -5.30 45.44 -19.81
CA HIS A 33 -6.33 45.86 -18.87
C HIS A 33 -7.64 45.41 -19.51
N ASP A 34 -8.24 44.34 -18.97
CA ASP A 34 -9.69 44.18 -18.85
C ASP A 34 -9.97 42.85 -18.13
N GLN A 35 -10.08 42.93 -16.81
CA GLN A 35 -11.03 42.20 -15.94
C GLN A 35 -10.63 42.45 -14.49
N ASP A 36 -10.97 43.65 -14.00
CA ASP A 36 -10.99 43.94 -12.57
C ASP A 36 -12.17 43.19 -11.95
N VAL A 37 -11.85 42.13 -11.21
CA VAL A 37 -12.65 41.67 -10.06
C VAL A 37 -11.68 41.59 -8.89
N GLU A 38 -11.94 42.43 -7.89
CA GLU A 38 -11.20 42.62 -6.65
C GLU A 38 -10.61 41.30 -6.09
N LEU A 39 -9.29 41.23 -5.99
CA LEU A 39 -8.56 40.20 -5.23
C LEU A 39 -7.44 40.88 -4.45
N GLU A 40 -7.85 41.61 -3.43
CA GLU A 40 -6.96 42.11 -2.38
C GLU A 40 -6.79 41.02 -1.31
N ASN A 41 -5.58 40.45 -1.26
CA ASN A 41 -4.81 40.01 -0.09
C ASN A 41 -3.89 38.84 -0.45
N GLY A 42 -2.59 39.12 -0.53
CA GLY A 42 -1.54 38.15 -0.77
C GLY A 42 -1.43 37.17 0.39
N HIS A 43 -1.78 35.90 0.13
CA HIS A 43 -1.35 34.69 0.86
C HIS A 43 -1.27 33.46 -0.07
N LEU A 44 -1.67 33.60 -1.34
CA LEU A 44 -1.73 32.48 -2.32
C LEU A 44 -0.45 32.28 -3.13
N ALA A 45 0.48 33.25 -3.10
CA ALA A 45 1.73 33.21 -3.87
C ALA A 45 2.89 32.49 -3.14
N GLU A 46 2.79 32.27 -1.83
CA GLU A 46 3.90 31.78 -1.00
C GLU A 46 3.98 30.24 -0.88
N LEU A 47 3.05 29.50 -1.50
CA LEU A 47 3.02 28.02 -1.52
C LEU A 47 3.30 27.43 -2.92
N GLU A 48 3.74 28.27 -3.85
CA GLU A 48 3.95 27.89 -5.25
C GLU A 48 5.27 27.14 -5.43
N VAL A 49 5.19 25.94 -6.03
CA VAL A 49 6.38 25.27 -6.56
C VAL A 49 6.87 26.09 -7.75
N ASP A 50 8.10 26.60 -7.68
CA ASP A 50 8.75 27.26 -8.82
C ASP A 50 9.04 26.22 -9.91
N MET A 51 8.03 26.02 -10.76
CA MET A 51 8.10 25.10 -11.88
C MET A 51 9.13 25.55 -12.92
N GLY A 52 9.52 26.82 -13.00
CA GLY A 52 10.58 27.25 -13.93
C GLY A 52 11.91 26.59 -13.54
N ARG A 53 12.28 26.72 -12.26
CA ARG A 53 13.50 26.11 -11.73
C ARG A 53 13.48 24.57 -11.71
N VAL A 54 12.32 23.95 -11.44
CA VAL A 54 12.18 22.47 -11.49
C VAL A 54 12.55 21.91 -12.87
N LEU A 55 12.26 22.66 -13.93
CA LEU A 55 12.55 22.25 -15.30
C LEU A 55 14.01 22.45 -15.68
N ASP A 56 14.71 23.39 -15.06
CA ASP A 56 16.12 23.68 -15.32
C ASP A 56 17.07 22.72 -14.57
N GLU A 57 16.61 22.05 -13.51
CA GLU A 57 17.40 21.16 -12.66
C GLU A 57 16.87 19.70 -12.67
N GLU A 58 17.31 18.90 -13.63
CA GLU A 58 16.82 17.51 -13.85
C GLU A 58 17.46 16.43 -12.93
N GLY A 59 18.55 16.75 -12.23
CA GLY A 59 19.36 15.81 -11.45
C GLY A 59 19.24 15.92 -9.93
N GLU A 60 19.80 14.94 -9.20
CA GLU A 60 19.94 15.03 -7.74
C GLU A 60 20.80 16.25 -7.35
N GLY A 61 20.25 17.10 -6.50
CA GLY A 61 20.88 18.33 -6.02
C GLY A 61 21.68 18.14 -4.73
N ASP A 62 22.31 19.22 -4.25
CA ASP A 62 22.96 19.24 -2.94
C ASP A 62 21.93 19.27 -1.81
N TYR A 63 22.19 18.52 -0.74
CA TYR A 63 21.33 18.46 0.46
C TYR A 63 21.33 19.79 1.23
N GLU A 64 22.41 20.57 1.14
CA GLU A 64 22.53 21.85 1.84
C GLU A 64 21.92 23.03 1.06
N ALA A 65 21.54 22.80 -0.20
CA ALA A 65 20.89 23.82 -1.02
C ALA A 65 19.55 24.24 -0.42
N ASP A 66 19.08 25.43 -0.79
CA ASP A 66 17.73 25.92 -0.47
C ASP A 66 16.69 25.34 -1.43
N THR A 67 16.88 24.08 -1.81
CA THR A 67 15.96 23.29 -2.63
C THR A 67 16.04 21.82 -2.24
N SER A 68 14.98 21.06 -2.51
CA SER A 68 15.00 19.63 -2.25
C SER A 68 15.99 18.93 -3.18
N PRO A 69 16.83 18.00 -2.67
CA PRO A 69 17.81 17.31 -3.52
C PRO A 69 17.14 16.37 -4.54
N PHE A 70 15.87 16.00 -4.35
CA PHE A 70 15.18 15.06 -5.22
C PHE A 70 14.21 15.78 -6.19
N PRO A 71 14.39 15.63 -7.53
CA PRO A 71 13.55 16.32 -8.51
C PRO A 71 12.05 16.02 -8.37
N GLN A 72 11.70 14.79 -7.98
CA GLN A 72 10.30 14.40 -7.79
C GLN A 72 9.64 15.16 -6.63
N VAL A 73 10.40 15.43 -5.57
CA VAL A 73 9.93 16.21 -4.41
C VAL A 73 9.81 17.68 -4.81
N ARG A 74 10.83 18.24 -5.48
CA ARG A 74 10.79 19.63 -5.97
C ARG A 74 9.60 19.92 -6.87
N ALA A 75 9.16 18.95 -7.67
CA ALA A 75 8.06 19.14 -8.62
C ALA A 75 6.69 19.38 -7.97
N VAL A 76 6.50 18.98 -6.70
CA VAL A 76 5.18 19.02 -6.06
C VAL A 76 5.17 19.59 -4.65
N VAL A 77 6.28 19.53 -3.90
CA VAL A 77 6.34 19.97 -2.51
C VAL A 77 6.78 21.43 -2.41
N PRO A 78 6.01 22.30 -1.73
CA PRO A 78 6.44 23.68 -1.46
C PRO A 78 7.70 23.73 -0.60
N GLU A 79 8.66 24.59 -0.97
CA GLU A 79 9.94 24.74 -0.27
C GLU A 79 9.96 25.90 0.74
N THR A 80 8.81 26.50 0.97
CA THR A 80 8.56 27.60 1.89
C THR A 80 7.58 27.14 2.98
N ASP A 81 7.53 27.90 4.09
CA ASP A 81 6.61 27.63 5.18
C ASP A 81 6.22 28.92 5.91
N ASP A 82 4.92 29.15 6.07
CA ASP A 82 4.38 30.15 6.97
C ASP A 82 3.89 29.50 8.28
N THR A 83 4.56 29.86 9.37
CA THR A 83 4.28 29.36 10.72
C THR A 83 3.06 30.01 11.38
N ALA A 84 2.53 31.11 10.83
CA ALA A 84 1.35 31.81 11.34
C ALA A 84 0.02 31.18 10.88
N ILE A 85 0.03 30.40 9.79
CA ILE A 85 -1.17 29.76 9.23
C ILE A 85 -1.84 28.88 10.30
N PRO A 86 -3.14 29.05 10.57
CA PRO A 86 -3.87 28.26 11.56
C PRO A 86 -4.14 26.85 11.05
N ILE A 87 -3.97 25.84 11.91
CA ILE A 87 -4.10 24.41 11.54
C ILE A 87 -5.02 23.69 12.52
N ASN A 88 -4.88 24.01 13.81
CA ASN A 88 -5.65 23.42 14.89
C ASN A 88 -7.01 24.13 15.05
N THR A 89 -7.89 23.98 14.05
CA THR A 89 -9.20 24.64 13.99
C THR A 89 -10.34 23.65 14.15
N PHE A 90 -11.48 24.11 14.65
CA PHE A 90 -12.68 23.28 14.80
C PHE A 90 -13.12 22.66 13.46
N ARG A 91 -13.07 23.43 12.37
CA ARG A 91 -13.47 22.95 11.03
C ARG A 91 -12.60 21.78 10.54
N ALA A 92 -11.29 21.83 10.78
CA ALA A 92 -10.39 20.73 10.42
C ALA A 92 -10.70 19.46 11.22
N TRP A 93 -10.85 19.55 12.54
CA TRP A 93 -11.21 18.40 13.38
C TRP A 93 -12.58 17.83 13.07
N PHE A 94 -13.57 18.69 12.87
CA PHE A 94 -14.94 18.28 12.55
C PHE A 94 -15.00 17.49 11.24
N LEU A 95 -14.40 18.01 10.17
CA LEU A 95 -14.32 17.31 8.90
C LEU A 95 -13.49 16.03 9.01
N GLY A 96 -12.33 16.08 9.66
CA GLY A 96 -11.48 14.92 9.89
C GLY A 96 -12.23 13.78 10.57
N ILE A 97 -12.96 14.06 11.65
CA ILE A 97 -13.76 13.06 12.37
C ILE A 97 -14.88 12.48 11.49
N ILE A 98 -15.58 13.33 10.73
CA ILE A 98 -16.65 12.87 9.81
C ILE A 98 -16.08 11.92 8.75
N PHE A 99 -14.98 12.29 8.10
CA PHE A 99 -14.38 11.45 7.08
C PHE A 99 -13.78 10.16 7.66
N VAL A 100 -13.27 10.17 8.90
CA VAL A 100 -12.87 8.96 9.61
C VAL A 100 -14.06 8.00 9.75
N PHE A 101 -15.21 8.46 10.25
CA PHE A 101 -16.39 7.59 10.41
C PHE A 101 -16.93 7.09 9.06
N LEU A 102 -17.08 7.99 8.09
CA LEU A 102 -17.63 7.63 6.78
C LEU A 102 -16.69 6.71 6.00
N GLY A 103 -15.42 7.10 5.85
CA GLY A 103 -14.45 6.34 5.05
C GLY A 103 -14.12 4.99 5.69
N ALA A 104 -13.85 4.95 6.99
CA ALA A 104 -13.54 3.69 7.67
C ALA A 104 -14.76 2.75 7.70
N GLY A 105 -15.97 3.29 7.89
CA GLY A 105 -17.19 2.50 7.86
C GLY A 105 -17.50 1.93 6.47
N VAL A 106 -17.39 2.76 5.42
CA VAL A 106 -17.68 2.33 4.04
C VAL A 106 -16.62 1.36 3.53
N ASN A 107 -15.33 1.59 3.78
CA ASN A 107 -14.28 0.63 3.39
C ASN A 107 -14.43 -0.70 4.13
N GLN A 108 -14.78 -0.68 5.41
CA GLN A 108 -15.07 -1.93 6.12
C GLN A 108 -16.29 -2.64 5.55
N PHE A 109 -17.34 -1.90 5.21
CA PHE A 109 -18.54 -2.50 4.62
C PHE A 109 -18.22 -3.21 3.30
N PHE A 110 -17.41 -2.58 2.45
CA PHE A 110 -17.01 -3.16 1.18
C PHE A 110 -15.97 -4.26 1.28
N SER A 111 -15.15 -4.30 2.34
CA SER A 111 -14.13 -5.34 2.48
C SER A 111 -14.71 -6.75 2.67
N LEU A 112 -15.94 -6.86 3.18
CA LEU A 112 -16.66 -8.13 3.29
C LEU A 112 -17.27 -8.59 1.95
N ARG A 113 -17.20 -7.78 0.89
CA ARG A 113 -17.81 -8.04 -0.42
C ARG A 113 -16.79 -8.41 -1.49
N TYR A 114 -17.19 -9.26 -2.44
CA TYR A 114 -16.47 -9.52 -3.68
C TYR A 114 -17.38 -9.29 -4.92
N PRO A 115 -16.92 -8.52 -5.93
CA PRO A 115 -15.74 -7.66 -5.92
C PRO A 115 -15.91 -6.50 -4.92
N GLY A 116 -14.83 -6.20 -4.19
CA GLY A 116 -14.79 -5.10 -3.22
C GLY A 116 -14.49 -3.76 -3.88
N VAL A 117 -14.94 -2.66 -3.26
CA VAL A 117 -14.56 -1.29 -3.64
C VAL A 117 -13.70 -0.70 -2.53
N HIS A 118 -12.49 -0.23 -2.88
CA HIS A 118 -11.61 0.45 -1.93
C HIS A 118 -11.65 1.95 -2.17
N ILE A 119 -12.02 2.71 -1.15
CA ILE A 119 -12.01 4.17 -1.18
C ILE A 119 -10.67 4.64 -0.64
N VAL A 120 -9.87 5.26 -1.50
CA VAL A 120 -8.61 5.90 -1.13
C VAL A 120 -8.85 7.27 -0.47
N SER A 121 -7.90 7.71 0.36
CA SER A 121 -7.95 9.00 1.07
C SER A 121 -8.06 10.22 0.13
N LEU A 122 -7.65 10.07 -1.14
CA LEU A 122 -7.79 11.11 -2.17
C LEU A 122 -9.24 11.55 -2.39
N VAL A 123 -10.22 10.66 -2.18
CA VAL A 123 -11.64 11.02 -2.26
C VAL A 123 -12.02 11.96 -1.11
N ALA A 124 -11.56 11.67 0.10
CA ALA A 124 -11.78 12.55 1.25
C ALA A 124 -11.09 13.90 1.05
N GLU A 125 -9.87 13.93 0.50
CA GLU A 125 -9.19 15.16 0.11
C GLU A 125 -9.99 15.97 -0.92
N LEU A 126 -10.52 15.35 -1.97
CA LEU A 126 -11.30 16.08 -2.96
C LEU A 126 -12.59 16.67 -2.36
N LEU A 127 -13.29 15.90 -1.51
CA LEU A 127 -14.56 16.32 -0.90
C LEU A 127 -14.37 17.29 0.27
N ALA A 128 -13.26 17.21 1.00
CA ALA A 128 -12.97 18.08 2.13
C ALA A 128 -12.73 19.53 1.69
N PHE A 129 -12.24 19.78 0.48
CA PHE A 129 -12.03 21.14 -0.02
C PHE A 129 -13.31 21.99 -0.08
N PRO A 130 -14.36 21.64 -0.85
CA PRO A 130 -15.58 22.44 -0.91
C PRO A 130 -16.31 22.50 0.43
N LEU A 131 -16.31 21.41 1.22
CA LEU A 131 -16.91 21.39 2.55
C LEU A 131 -16.16 22.29 3.54
N GLY A 132 -14.83 22.29 3.50
CA GLY A 132 -13.97 23.14 4.31
C GLY A 132 -14.15 24.61 3.99
N VAL A 133 -14.21 24.97 2.71
CA VAL A 133 -14.51 26.34 2.26
C VAL A 133 -15.91 26.77 2.72
N ALA A 134 -16.91 25.89 2.63
CA ALA A 134 -18.27 26.18 3.11
C ALA A 134 -18.30 26.39 4.63
N LEU A 135 -17.69 25.49 5.41
CA LEU A 135 -17.58 25.59 6.87
C LEU A 135 -16.82 26.85 7.31
N ALA A 136 -15.72 27.20 6.63
CA ALA A 136 -14.97 28.41 6.92
C ALA A 136 -15.83 29.67 6.75
N LYS A 137 -16.74 29.70 5.77
CA LYS A 137 -17.68 30.81 5.55
C LYS A 137 -18.87 30.83 6.51
N ILE A 138 -19.35 29.67 6.93
CA ILE A 138 -20.55 29.54 7.78
C ILE A 138 -20.23 29.76 9.27
N LEU A 139 -19.08 29.27 9.74
CA LEU A 139 -18.72 29.34 11.15
C LEU A 139 -18.34 30.77 11.55
N PRO A 140 -18.76 31.22 12.75
CA PRO A 140 -18.36 32.54 13.26
C PRO A 140 -16.85 32.58 13.53
N ILE A 141 -16.25 33.75 13.35
CA ILE A 141 -14.84 33.97 13.71
C ILE A 141 -14.71 33.83 15.23
N SER A 142 -13.82 32.94 15.67
CA SER A 142 -13.56 32.65 17.07
C SER A 142 -12.14 32.13 17.26
N ARG A 143 -11.75 31.88 18.51
CA ARG A 143 -10.44 31.28 18.82
C ARG A 143 -10.18 29.95 18.09
N PHE A 144 -11.23 29.17 17.83
CA PHE A 144 -11.13 27.85 17.17
C PHE A 144 -11.47 27.92 15.67
N ASN A 145 -11.87 29.08 15.16
CA ASN A 145 -12.14 29.35 13.75
C ASN A 145 -11.65 30.77 13.44
N PRO A 146 -10.33 30.96 13.26
CA PRO A 146 -9.71 32.28 13.32
C PRO A 146 -9.99 33.17 12.09
N ASP A 147 -10.36 32.58 10.96
CA ASP A 147 -10.62 33.27 9.70
C ASP A 147 -11.73 32.58 8.89
N HIS A 148 -12.07 33.14 7.73
CA HIS A 148 -13.01 32.56 6.76
C HIS A 148 -12.30 31.84 5.59
N HIS A 149 -11.03 31.48 5.76
CA HIS A 149 -10.23 30.86 4.71
C HIS A 149 -9.82 29.43 5.10
N PHE A 150 -10.31 28.44 4.36
CA PHE A 150 -9.85 27.06 4.52
C PHE A 150 -8.49 26.89 3.84
N ASN A 151 -7.44 26.69 4.61
CA ASN A 151 -6.07 26.64 4.10
C ASN A 151 -5.57 25.21 3.85
N ILE A 152 -4.44 25.10 3.15
CA ILE A 152 -3.85 23.82 2.75
C ILE A 152 -3.45 22.93 3.94
N LYS A 153 -3.01 23.51 5.06
CA LYS A 153 -2.54 22.73 6.22
C LYS A 153 -3.70 22.13 7.01
N GLU A 154 -4.81 22.86 7.14
CA GLU A 154 -6.06 22.31 7.66
C GLU A 154 -6.57 21.18 6.78
N HIS A 155 -6.52 21.39 5.46
CA HIS A 155 -6.95 20.39 4.49
C HIS A 155 -6.08 19.12 4.58
N ALA A 156 -4.77 19.29 4.65
CA ALA A 156 -3.83 18.19 4.83
C ALA A 156 -4.06 17.42 6.14
N LEU A 157 -4.44 18.09 7.22
CA LEU A 157 -4.78 17.42 8.49
C LEU A 157 -6.00 16.49 8.32
N VAL A 158 -7.04 16.95 7.60
CA VAL A 158 -8.22 16.13 7.27
C VAL A 158 -7.84 14.93 6.41
N THR A 159 -6.99 15.13 5.39
CA THR A 159 -6.48 14.06 4.53
C THR A 159 -5.70 13.02 5.35
N ILE A 160 -4.82 13.44 6.26
CA ILE A 160 -4.05 12.53 7.11
C ILE A 160 -4.96 11.73 8.05
N MET A 161 -5.95 12.36 8.68
CA MET A 161 -6.92 11.63 9.52
C MET A 161 -7.68 10.57 8.71
N SER A 162 -7.99 10.88 7.46
CA SER A 162 -8.64 9.96 6.51
C SER A 162 -7.70 8.81 6.11
N ASN A 163 -6.45 9.12 5.77
CA ASN A 163 -5.48 8.12 5.32
C ASN A 163 -5.11 7.13 6.43
N VAL A 164 -4.87 7.61 7.65
CA VAL A 164 -4.64 6.75 8.82
C VAL A 164 -5.82 5.80 9.10
N SER A 165 -7.06 6.25 8.91
CA SER A 165 -8.23 5.47 9.30
C SER A 165 -8.65 4.43 8.25
N PHE A 166 -8.46 4.73 6.96
CA PHE A 166 -8.93 3.85 5.88
C PHE A 166 -8.06 3.85 4.62
N GLY A 167 -6.89 4.47 4.62
CA GLY A 167 -5.94 4.44 3.52
C GLY A 167 -5.39 3.05 3.21
N PHE A 168 -5.20 2.23 4.26
CA PHE A 168 -4.94 0.80 4.14
C PHE A 168 -6.19 -0.03 3.75
N GLY A 169 -7.38 0.59 3.72
CA GLY A 169 -8.66 -0.08 3.52
C GLY A 169 -9.36 -0.40 4.84
N SER A 170 -9.64 -1.67 5.07
CA SER A 170 -10.17 -2.18 6.35
C SER A 170 -9.06 -2.52 7.33
N ALA A 171 -9.33 -2.47 8.64
CA ALA A 171 -8.41 -3.01 9.63
C ALA A 171 -8.24 -4.53 9.43
N ASP A 172 -7.01 -4.99 9.19
CA ASP A 172 -6.71 -6.41 9.00
C ASP A 172 -7.15 -7.27 10.18
N ALA A 173 -7.03 -6.76 11.41
CA ALA A 173 -7.57 -7.35 12.63
C ALA A 173 -9.06 -7.78 12.53
N THR A 174 -9.87 -7.11 11.70
CA THR A 174 -11.28 -7.50 11.49
C THR A 174 -11.43 -8.82 10.72
N ASN A 175 -10.42 -9.22 9.94
CA ASN A 175 -10.40 -10.49 9.23
C ASN A 175 -10.34 -11.69 10.18
N ILE A 176 -9.84 -11.52 11.42
CA ILE A 176 -9.92 -12.57 12.47
C ILE A 176 -11.35 -12.83 12.86
N ILE A 177 -12.14 -11.77 13.01
CA ILE A 177 -13.54 -11.86 13.40
C ILE A 177 -14.30 -12.64 12.33
N GLN A 178 -14.00 -12.37 11.06
CA GLN A 178 -14.55 -13.11 9.91
C GLN A 178 -14.05 -14.56 9.87
N ALA A 179 -12.75 -14.81 10.03
CA ALA A 179 -12.18 -16.15 10.01
C ALA A 179 -12.74 -17.03 11.16
N ALA A 180 -12.90 -16.46 12.35
CA ALA A 180 -13.52 -17.15 13.47
C ALA A 180 -14.97 -17.55 13.19
N ARG A 181 -15.72 -16.72 12.47
CA ARG A 181 -17.07 -17.07 12.00
C ARG A 181 -17.05 -18.27 11.04
N LEU A 182 -16.04 -18.36 10.16
CA LEU A 182 -15.86 -19.49 9.23
C LEU A 182 -15.50 -20.79 9.95
N TYR A 183 -14.76 -20.71 11.07
CA TYR A 183 -14.55 -21.84 11.98
C TYR A 183 -15.80 -22.23 12.80
N GLY A 184 -16.85 -21.39 12.78
CA GLY A 184 -18.03 -21.54 13.66
C GLY A 184 -17.78 -21.10 15.10
N PHE A 185 -16.70 -20.39 15.38
CA PHE A 185 -16.35 -19.89 16.72
C PHE A 185 -17.13 -18.62 17.04
N THR A 186 -17.53 -18.47 18.31
CA THR A 186 -18.17 -17.26 18.82
C THR A 186 -17.13 -16.38 19.53
N ILE A 187 -16.85 -15.21 18.95
CA ILE A 187 -15.95 -14.22 19.56
C ILE A 187 -16.76 -13.15 20.30
N PRO A 188 -16.49 -12.89 21.59
CA PRO A 188 -17.13 -11.80 22.32
C PRO A 188 -16.82 -10.43 21.72
N PRO A 189 -17.79 -9.49 21.62
CA PRO A 189 -17.57 -8.15 21.08
C PRO A 189 -16.42 -7.38 21.73
N GLY A 190 -16.24 -7.55 23.06
CA GLY A 190 -15.15 -6.92 23.80
C GLY A 190 -13.76 -7.36 23.32
N PHE A 191 -13.60 -8.64 22.97
CA PHE A 191 -12.36 -9.15 22.40
C PHE A 191 -12.08 -8.52 21.03
N SER A 192 -13.08 -8.48 20.16
CA SER A 192 -12.97 -7.88 18.83
C SER A 192 -12.50 -6.41 18.89
N VAL A 193 -13.08 -5.62 19.79
CA VAL A 193 -12.70 -4.21 19.97
C VAL A 193 -11.27 -4.07 20.49
N LEU A 194 -10.91 -4.86 21.50
CA LEU A 194 -9.57 -4.78 22.11
C LEU A 194 -8.47 -5.22 21.14
N VAL A 195 -8.66 -6.31 20.39
CA VAL A 195 -7.66 -6.78 19.41
C VAL A 195 -7.42 -5.76 18.32
N VAL A 196 -8.49 -5.21 17.72
CA VAL A 196 -8.36 -4.22 16.64
C VAL A 196 -7.67 -2.94 17.15
N LEU A 197 -8.04 -2.46 18.34
CA LEU A 197 -7.36 -1.32 18.97
C LEU A 197 -5.88 -1.61 19.25
N CYS A 198 -5.56 -2.81 19.73
CA CYS A 198 -4.17 -3.18 20.02
C CYS A 198 -3.31 -3.20 18.77
N CYS A 199 -3.78 -3.79 17.68
CA CYS A 199 -3.05 -3.83 16.41
C CYS A 199 -2.79 -2.41 15.87
N GLN A 200 -3.84 -1.60 15.79
CA GLN A 200 -3.75 -0.26 15.20
C GLN A 200 -2.89 0.70 16.03
N LEU A 201 -3.07 0.73 17.36
CA LEU A 201 -2.27 1.60 18.23
C LEU A 201 -0.82 1.14 18.37
N SER A 202 -0.54 -0.17 18.21
CA SER A 202 0.84 -0.68 18.18
C SER A 202 1.57 -0.16 16.94
N GLY A 203 0.94 -0.25 15.76
CA GLY A 203 1.51 0.32 14.53
C GLY A 203 1.79 1.81 14.66
N TYR A 204 0.86 2.56 15.24
CA TYR A 204 1.00 3.99 15.50
C TYR A 204 2.22 4.30 16.40
N ALA A 205 2.38 3.55 17.50
CA ALA A 205 3.50 3.75 18.42
C ALA A 205 4.86 3.41 17.80
N VAL A 206 4.96 2.27 17.09
CA VAL A 206 6.21 1.83 16.47
C VAL A 206 6.60 2.75 15.30
N ALA A 207 5.64 3.24 14.51
CA ALA A 207 5.90 4.22 13.45
C ALA A 207 6.44 5.54 14.00
N GLY A 208 5.86 6.02 15.11
CA GLY A 208 6.33 7.21 15.81
C GLY A 208 7.78 7.09 16.30
N LEU A 209 8.16 5.92 16.83
CA LEU A 209 9.55 5.61 17.17
C LEU A 209 10.45 5.54 15.93
N ALA A 210 9.94 5.05 14.80
CA ALA A 210 10.68 4.92 13.55
C ALA A 210 10.90 6.24 12.76
N THR A 211 10.29 7.35 13.20
CA THR A 211 10.37 8.68 12.56
C THR A 211 11.80 9.14 12.18
N PRO A 212 12.85 8.95 13.02
CA PRO A 212 14.21 9.35 12.67
C PRO A 212 14.78 8.66 11.42
N TRP A 213 14.31 7.45 11.11
CA TRP A 213 14.78 6.65 9.97
C TRP A 213 13.85 6.74 8.76
N LEU A 214 12.54 6.87 8.99
CA LEU A 214 11.56 6.77 7.91
C LEU A 214 11.05 8.13 7.40
N VAL A 215 11.11 9.19 8.22
CA VAL A 215 10.49 10.48 7.90
C VAL A 215 11.54 11.57 7.70
N LYS A 216 12.49 11.69 8.63
CA LYS A 216 13.51 12.76 8.61
C LYS A 216 14.50 12.69 7.45
N PRO A 217 14.98 11.50 7.01
CA PRO A 217 15.91 11.45 5.89
C PRO A 217 15.24 11.91 4.59
N ALA A 218 15.96 12.71 3.80
CA ALA A 218 15.44 13.20 2.51
C ALA A 218 15.36 12.09 1.46
N SER A 219 16.25 11.10 1.53
CA SER A 219 16.28 9.85 0.76
C SER A 219 14.98 9.04 0.85
N MET A 220 14.24 9.17 1.96
CA MET A 220 12.91 8.59 2.13
C MET A 220 11.87 9.52 1.50
N ILE A 221 11.68 9.38 0.19
CA ILE A 221 10.82 10.26 -0.63
C ILE A 221 9.33 10.01 -0.36
N TRP A 222 8.93 8.75 -0.16
CA TRP A 222 7.55 8.28 -0.13
C TRP A 222 6.76 8.70 -1.38
N PRO A 223 7.04 8.14 -2.56
CA PRO A 223 6.42 8.60 -3.82
C PRO A 223 4.88 8.59 -3.80
N GLY A 224 4.25 7.67 -3.06
CA GLY A 224 2.80 7.65 -2.86
C GLY A 224 2.26 8.93 -2.22
N VAL A 225 2.99 9.51 -1.27
CA VAL A 225 2.63 10.75 -0.57
C VAL A 225 2.65 11.96 -1.50
N LEU A 226 3.53 11.95 -2.50
CA LEU A 226 3.64 13.04 -3.48
C LEU A 226 2.35 13.21 -4.30
N SER A 227 1.56 12.16 -4.46
CA SER A 227 0.23 12.24 -5.09
C SER A 227 -0.73 13.13 -4.29
N ASN A 228 -0.80 12.92 -2.97
CA ASN A 228 -1.61 13.75 -2.06
C ASN A 228 -1.11 15.20 -2.06
N VAL A 229 0.20 15.42 -1.98
CA VAL A 229 0.76 16.79 -2.04
C VAL A 229 0.44 17.47 -3.38
N ALA A 230 0.54 16.74 -4.49
CA ALA A 230 0.22 17.28 -5.81
C ALA A 230 -1.24 17.71 -5.92
N LEU A 231 -2.18 16.92 -5.39
CA LEU A 231 -3.60 17.25 -5.40
C LEU A 231 -3.91 18.42 -4.45
N LEU A 232 -3.41 18.41 -3.22
CA LEU A 232 -3.56 19.52 -2.26
C LEU A 232 -3.04 20.84 -2.83
N SER A 233 -1.83 20.84 -3.39
CA SER A 233 -1.25 22.00 -4.05
C SER A 233 -2.07 22.43 -5.27
N SER A 234 -2.66 21.50 -6.02
CA SER A 234 -3.50 21.82 -7.18
C SER A 234 -4.84 22.44 -6.80
N LEU A 235 -5.39 22.09 -5.63
CA LEU A 235 -6.65 22.64 -5.11
C LEU A 235 -6.48 24.04 -4.52
N HIS A 236 -5.32 24.31 -3.91
CA HIS A 236 -5.04 25.57 -3.21
C HIS A 236 -4.21 26.57 -4.01
N SER A 237 -3.53 26.15 -5.09
CA SER A 237 -2.71 27.03 -5.95
C SER A 237 -3.38 27.38 -7.28
N ARG A 238 -3.10 28.59 -7.76
CA ARG A 238 -3.51 29.10 -9.09
C ARG A 238 -2.36 29.05 -10.12
N ALA A 239 -1.17 28.60 -9.70
CA ALA A 239 0.03 28.47 -10.50
C ALA A 239 -0.17 27.67 -11.78
N ASN A 240 0.34 28.17 -12.91
CA ASN A 240 0.23 27.47 -14.18
C ASN A 240 1.42 27.68 -15.12
N ALA A 241 2.54 27.02 -14.81
CA ALA A 241 3.67 26.95 -15.71
C ALA A 241 3.35 26.13 -16.97
N VAL A 242 3.88 26.54 -18.12
CA VAL A 242 3.77 25.78 -19.38
C VAL A 242 4.72 24.59 -19.31
N ALA A 243 4.23 23.39 -19.64
CA ALA A 243 5.01 22.16 -19.62
C ALA A 243 4.92 21.46 -20.97
N ASP A 244 6.02 21.35 -21.71
CA ASP A 244 6.08 20.74 -23.05
C ASP A 244 4.98 21.26 -24.02
N GLY A 245 4.71 22.57 -23.98
CA GLY A 245 3.67 23.24 -24.78
C GLY A 245 2.25 23.14 -24.20
N TRP A 246 2.02 22.36 -23.14
CA TRP A 246 0.72 22.26 -22.47
C TRP A 246 0.48 23.40 -21.49
N ARG A 247 -0.66 24.08 -21.64
CA ARG A 247 -1.08 25.23 -20.82
C ARG A 247 -2.22 24.93 -19.84
N ILE A 248 -2.63 23.67 -19.72
CA ILE A 248 -3.76 23.27 -18.87
C ILE A 248 -3.34 23.37 -17.38
N THR A 249 -4.19 23.93 -16.52
CA THR A 249 -3.92 23.96 -15.07
C THR A 249 -4.03 22.55 -14.48
N ARG A 250 -3.31 22.26 -13.39
CA ARG A 250 -3.35 20.93 -12.75
C ARG A 250 -4.78 20.52 -12.35
N ILE A 251 -5.55 21.43 -11.75
CA ILE A 251 -6.95 21.15 -11.37
C ILE A 251 -7.87 20.90 -12.57
N LYS A 252 -7.72 21.65 -13.67
CA LYS A 252 -8.53 21.42 -14.88
C LYS A 252 -8.20 20.06 -15.50
N PHE A 253 -6.91 19.72 -15.54
CA PHE A 253 -6.46 18.40 -15.98
C PHE A 253 -7.05 17.28 -15.10
N PHE A 254 -6.98 17.42 -13.78
CA PHE A 254 -7.57 16.49 -12.82
C PHE A 254 -9.07 16.27 -13.06
N MET A 255 -9.86 17.34 -13.19
CA MET A 255 -11.31 17.23 -13.38
C MET A 255 -11.69 16.55 -14.70
N ILE A 256 -10.95 16.84 -15.78
CA ILE A 256 -11.19 16.21 -17.09
C ILE A 256 -10.87 14.71 -17.01
N VAL A 257 -9.68 14.36 -16.54
CA VAL A 257 -9.25 12.95 -16.49
C VAL A 257 -10.09 12.15 -15.50
N GLY A 258 -10.37 12.71 -14.31
CA GLY A 258 -11.21 12.07 -13.30
C GLY A 258 -12.64 11.86 -13.81
N GLY A 259 -13.21 12.83 -14.54
CA GLY A 259 -14.51 12.66 -15.21
C GLY A 259 -14.48 11.58 -16.29
N CYS A 260 -13.44 11.52 -17.11
CA CYS A 260 -13.27 10.45 -18.10
C CYS A 260 -13.12 9.08 -17.44
N ALA A 261 -12.31 8.97 -16.37
CA ALA A 261 -12.14 7.72 -15.61
C ALA A 261 -13.44 7.29 -14.94
N PHE A 262 -14.19 8.24 -14.37
CA PHE A 262 -15.50 7.99 -13.79
C PHE A 262 -16.46 7.35 -14.80
N VAL A 263 -16.59 7.96 -15.99
CA VAL A 263 -17.47 7.45 -17.05
C VAL A 263 -16.95 6.13 -17.62
N TRP A 264 -15.64 6.02 -17.86
CA TRP A 264 -15.04 4.83 -18.45
C TRP A 264 -15.26 3.60 -17.59
N TYR A 265 -15.14 3.71 -16.26
CA TYR A 265 -15.26 2.55 -15.37
C TYR A 265 -16.64 1.87 -15.38
N TRP A 266 -17.70 2.55 -15.82
CA TRP A 266 -19.01 1.89 -16.02
C TRP A 266 -18.95 0.75 -17.04
N PHE A 267 -18.02 0.82 -18.00
CA PHE A 267 -17.84 -0.22 -19.00
C PHE A 267 -17.21 -1.48 -18.41
N PRO A 268 -15.95 -1.49 -17.94
CA PRO A 268 -15.34 -2.68 -17.34
C PRO A 268 -15.96 -3.06 -15.99
N GLY A 269 -16.50 -2.12 -15.20
CA GLY A 269 -17.03 -2.39 -13.87
C GLY A 269 -18.48 -2.90 -13.81
N LEU A 270 -19.26 -2.73 -14.88
CA LEU A 270 -20.70 -3.08 -14.88
C LEU A 270 -21.23 -3.55 -16.23
N ILE A 271 -21.05 -2.75 -17.29
CA ILE A 271 -21.71 -2.97 -18.59
C ILE A 271 -21.08 -4.16 -19.33
N TRP A 272 -19.75 -4.29 -19.31
CA TRP A 272 -18.98 -5.35 -19.95
C TRP A 272 -17.76 -5.73 -19.08
N THR A 273 -17.95 -6.63 -18.12
CA THR A 273 -16.89 -7.05 -17.19
C THR A 273 -15.78 -7.88 -17.86
N GLY A 274 -16.05 -8.49 -19.02
CA GLY A 274 -15.02 -9.05 -19.90
C GLY A 274 -13.98 -8.04 -20.41
N LEU A 275 -14.18 -6.72 -20.27
CA LEU A 275 -13.13 -5.72 -20.51
C LEU A 275 -12.08 -5.67 -19.39
N SER A 276 -12.45 -6.05 -18.16
CA SER A 276 -11.51 -6.25 -17.05
C SER A 276 -10.73 -7.55 -17.23
N TYR A 277 -11.45 -8.65 -17.47
CA TYR A 277 -10.89 -9.98 -17.77
C TYR A 277 -10.83 -10.21 -19.28
N PHE A 278 -10.00 -9.43 -19.97
CA PHE A 278 -9.95 -9.40 -21.44
C PHE A 278 -9.21 -10.61 -22.04
N THR A 279 -9.78 -11.80 -21.87
CA THR A 279 -9.27 -13.09 -22.33
C THR A 279 -9.84 -13.49 -23.69
N TRP A 280 -9.79 -12.60 -24.68
CA TRP A 280 -10.40 -12.83 -26.00
C TRP A 280 -9.90 -14.12 -26.70
N ILE A 281 -8.66 -14.52 -26.45
CA ILE A 281 -8.07 -15.77 -26.96
C ILE A 281 -8.79 -16.99 -26.36
N CYS A 282 -9.11 -16.94 -25.06
CA CYS A 282 -9.87 -17.97 -24.36
C CYS A 282 -11.32 -18.02 -24.86
N TRP A 283 -11.90 -16.89 -25.28
CA TRP A 283 -13.26 -16.87 -25.84
C TRP A 283 -13.35 -17.59 -27.21
N ILE A 284 -12.27 -17.62 -27.98
CA ILE A 284 -12.18 -18.36 -29.26
C ILE A 284 -12.09 -19.87 -29.01
N ALA A 285 -11.37 -20.29 -27.96
CA ALA A 285 -11.15 -21.69 -27.61
C ALA A 285 -11.48 -21.97 -26.13
N PRO A 286 -12.77 -21.86 -25.72
CA PRO A 286 -13.16 -21.86 -24.30
C PRO A 286 -12.87 -23.17 -23.58
N ASN A 287 -12.88 -24.30 -24.29
CA ASN A 287 -12.68 -25.63 -23.72
C ASN A 287 -11.25 -26.17 -23.88
N ASN A 288 -10.34 -25.41 -24.51
CA ASN A 288 -8.95 -25.85 -24.67
C ASN A 288 -8.15 -25.50 -23.40
N LEU A 289 -7.84 -26.51 -22.58
CA LEU A 289 -7.14 -26.33 -21.30
C LEU A 289 -5.80 -25.60 -21.45
N ALA A 290 -4.99 -25.95 -22.44
CA ALA A 290 -3.67 -25.33 -22.64
C ALA A 290 -3.81 -23.83 -22.97
N VAL A 291 -4.73 -23.47 -23.87
CA VAL A 291 -5.00 -22.06 -24.23
C VAL A 291 -5.47 -21.27 -23.01
N ASN A 292 -6.38 -21.86 -22.22
CA ASN A 292 -6.94 -21.22 -21.03
C ASN A 292 -5.93 -21.09 -19.89
N GLN A 293 -5.04 -22.06 -19.68
CA GLN A 293 -3.98 -21.94 -18.68
C GLN A 293 -2.94 -20.88 -19.07
N VAL A 294 -2.66 -20.70 -20.37
CA VAL A 294 -1.66 -19.73 -20.86
C VAL A 294 -2.22 -18.30 -20.88
N PHE A 295 -3.42 -18.11 -21.41
CA PHE A 295 -3.98 -16.78 -21.66
C PHE A 295 -5.12 -16.39 -20.70
N GLY A 296 -5.59 -17.32 -19.88
CA GLY A 296 -6.59 -17.08 -18.85
C GLY A 296 -6.11 -16.08 -17.80
N MET A 297 -7.03 -15.27 -17.30
CA MET A 297 -6.77 -14.20 -16.34
C MET A 297 -7.41 -14.44 -14.98
N VAL A 298 -8.23 -15.49 -14.83
CA VAL A 298 -8.90 -15.83 -13.57
C VAL A 298 -8.04 -16.81 -12.77
N THR A 299 -7.70 -17.94 -13.39
CA THR A 299 -6.86 -19.00 -12.78
C THR A 299 -5.60 -19.31 -13.60
N GLY A 300 -5.48 -18.78 -14.82
CA GLY A 300 -4.35 -18.95 -15.72
C GLY A 300 -3.20 -17.95 -15.53
N MET A 301 -2.23 -18.01 -16.45
CA MET A 301 -0.98 -17.25 -16.41
C MET A 301 -1.12 -15.78 -16.87
N GLY A 302 -2.21 -15.40 -17.52
CA GLY A 302 -2.47 -14.02 -17.95
C GLY A 302 -1.39 -13.43 -18.87
N LEU A 303 -0.85 -14.21 -19.81
CA LEU A 303 0.27 -13.77 -20.67
C LEU A 303 -0.11 -12.64 -21.66
N PHE A 304 -1.40 -12.45 -21.93
CA PHE A 304 -1.86 -11.31 -22.71
C PHE A 304 -1.86 -10.05 -21.83
N PRO A 305 -1.08 -9.01 -22.14
CA PRO A 305 -0.72 -8.02 -21.13
C PRO A 305 -1.68 -6.81 -21.04
N LEU A 306 -2.84 -6.88 -21.70
CA LEU A 306 -3.75 -5.74 -21.85
C LEU A 306 -5.11 -6.01 -21.20
N THR A 307 -5.52 -5.06 -20.36
CA THR A 307 -6.85 -4.95 -19.73
C THR A 307 -7.32 -3.50 -19.92
N PHE A 308 -8.62 -3.29 -19.94
CA PHE A 308 -9.23 -1.97 -20.09
C PHE A 308 -9.74 -1.39 -18.76
N ASP A 309 -9.37 -2.02 -17.64
CA ASP A 309 -9.81 -1.65 -16.30
C ASP A 309 -8.65 -1.09 -15.46
N TRP A 310 -8.79 0.18 -15.03
CA TRP A 310 -7.81 0.82 -14.15
C TRP A 310 -7.67 0.09 -12.81
N SER A 311 -8.74 -0.53 -12.29
CA SER A 311 -8.68 -1.29 -11.04
C SER A 311 -7.79 -2.54 -11.16
N MET A 312 -7.72 -3.14 -12.35
CA MET A 312 -6.82 -4.27 -12.63
C MET A 312 -5.37 -3.82 -12.80
N ILE A 313 -5.16 -2.66 -13.43
CA ILE A 313 -3.83 -2.04 -13.63
C ILE A 313 -3.23 -1.56 -12.29
N ALA A 314 -4.04 -0.93 -11.45
CA ALA A 314 -3.63 -0.36 -10.17
C ALA A 314 -3.78 -1.34 -9.00
N TYR A 315 -4.14 -2.61 -9.28
CA TYR A 315 -4.44 -3.63 -8.27
C TYR A 315 -3.35 -3.79 -7.21
N ASN A 316 -2.09 -3.89 -7.64
CA ASN A 316 -0.96 -4.06 -6.73
C ASN A 316 -0.58 -2.75 -6.04
N THR A 317 -0.46 -1.68 -6.83
CA THR A 317 -0.21 -0.29 -6.43
C THR A 317 -0.45 0.60 -7.65
N ASN A 318 -0.56 1.92 -7.47
CA ASN A 318 -0.62 2.83 -8.62
C ASN A 318 0.73 2.85 -9.37
N PRO A 319 0.79 2.40 -10.65
CA PRO A 319 2.04 2.25 -11.39
C PRO A 319 2.73 3.57 -11.71
N LEU A 320 2.01 4.70 -11.68
CA LEU A 320 2.55 6.02 -11.99
C LEU A 320 3.42 6.56 -10.85
N LEU A 321 3.25 6.05 -9.62
CA LEU A 321 3.92 6.55 -8.43
C LEU A 321 5.27 5.84 -8.19
N SER A 322 5.43 4.60 -8.65
CA SER A 322 6.64 3.82 -8.39
C SER A 322 7.75 4.11 -9.41
N PRO A 323 9.00 4.37 -8.99
CA PRO A 323 10.11 4.57 -9.91
C PRO A 323 10.32 3.38 -10.85
N HIS A 324 10.71 3.65 -12.11
CA HIS A 324 10.80 2.59 -13.12
C HIS A 324 11.79 1.47 -12.77
N TRP A 325 12.91 1.79 -12.12
CA TRP A 325 13.89 0.77 -11.72
C TRP A 325 13.32 -0.20 -10.68
N ALA A 326 12.47 0.28 -9.77
CA ALA A 326 11.82 -0.55 -8.76
C ALA A 326 10.77 -1.45 -9.43
N ALA A 327 9.96 -0.86 -10.30
CA ALA A 327 8.96 -1.59 -11.08
C ALA A 327 9.58 -2.69 -11.97
N LEU A 328 10.76 -2.44 -12.54
CA LEU A 328 11.48 -3.44 -13.32
C LEU A 328 11.93 -4.64 -12.45
N ASN A 329 12.38 -4.41 -11.21
CA ASN A 329 12.75 -5.51 -10.31
C ASN A 329 11.53 -6.36 -9.92
N VAL A 330 10.42 -5.71 -9.57
CA VAL A 330 9.14 -6.37 -9.29
C VAL A 330 8.67 -7.20 -10.48
N PHE A 331 8.63 -6.61 -11.68
CA PHE A 331 8.18 -7.30 -12.88
C PHE A 331 9.13 -8.43 -13.30
N PHE A 332 10.44 -8.27 -13.13
CA PHE A 332 11.40 -9.34 -13.38
C PHE A 332 11.16 -10.52 -12.44
N GLY A 333 10.99 -10.26 -11.14
CA GLY A 333 10.65 -11.26 -10.16
C GLY A 333 9.37 -12.00 -10.52
N PHE A 334 8.31 -11.25 -10.81
CA PHE A 334 7.06 -11.78 -11.32
C PHE A 334 7.25 -12.68 -12.55
N ALA A 335 7.83 -12.17 -13.63
CA ALA A 335 7.95 -12.89 -14.89
C ALA A 335 8.81 -14.15 -14.75
N PHE A 336 9.93 -14.08 -14.03
CA PHE A 336 10.78 -15.23 -13.81
C PHE A 336 10.08 -16.30 -12.98
N PHE A 337 9.50 -15.93 -11.84
CA PHE A 337 8.93 -16.91 -10.95
C PHE A 337 7.55 -17.42 -11.40
N PHE A 338 6.65 -16.52 -11.78
CA PHE A 338 5.28 -16.86 -12.13
C PHE A 338 5.13 -17.42 -13.55
N TRP A 339 5.86 -16.91 -14.55
CA TRP A 339 5.73 -17.41 -15.95
C TRP A 339 6.72 -18.52 -16.32
N ILE A 340 7.76 -18.76 -15.51
CA ILE A 340 8.77 -19.81 -15.80
C ILE A 340 8.77 -20.89 -14.72
N ILE A 341 8.97 -20.52 -13.45
CA ILE A 341 9.10 -21.51 -12.37
C ILE A 341 7.78 -22.18 -12.01
N THR A 342 6.70 -21.41 -11.84
CA THR A 342 5.39 -21.99 -11.48
C THR A 342 4.87 -22.98 -12.54
N PRO A 343 4.93 -22.70 -13.86
CA PRO A 343 4.53 -23.68 -14.87
C PRO A 343 5.43 -24.91 -14.87
N ALA A 344 6.74 -24.76 -14.60
CA ALA A 344 7.64 -25.90 -14.46
C ALA A 344 7.22 -26.80 -13.29
N ILE A 345 6.84 -26.24 -12.14
CA ILE A 345 6.29 -26.99 -11.00
C ILE A 345 4.96 -27.64 -11.38
N TYR A 346 4.06 -26.87 -11.99
CA TYR A 346 2.71 -27.31 -12.32
C TYR A 346 2.69 -28.45 -13.33
N TYR A 347 3.43 -28.36 -14.44
CA TYR A 347 3.43 -29.40 -15.48
C TYR A 347 4.35 -30.58 -15.17
N SER A 348 5.32 -30.43 -14.26
CA SER A 348 6.07 -31.58 -13.70
C SER A 348 5.30 -32.35 -12.63
N ASN A 349 4.10 -31.87 -12.27
CA ASN A 349 3.27 -32.40 -11.18
C ASN A 349 4.00 -32.47 -9.83
N THR A 350 4.92 -31.52 -9.60
CA THR A 350 5.60 -31.40 -8.31
C THR A 350 4.57 -31.05 -7.23
N TRP A 351 4.60 -31.74 -6.09
CA TRP A 351 3.61 -31.60 -5.00
C TRP A 351 2.16 -31.89 -5.41
N PHE A 352 1.94 -32.68 -6.47
CA PHE A 352 0.60 -33.03 -6.97
C PHE A 352 -0.22 -31.85 -7.47
N THR A 353 0.44 -30.75 -7.86
CA THR A 353 -0.24 -29.50 -8.21
C THR A 353 -1.12 -29.58 -9.46
N SER A 354 -0.84 -30.49 -10.39
CA SER A 354 -1.56 -30.56 -11.67
C SER A 354 -3.01 -31.05 -11.54
N TYR A 355 -3.39 -31.62 -10.38
CA TYR A 355 -4.75 -32.06 -10.07
C TYR A 355 -5.64 -30.92 -9.53
N MET A 356 -5.05 -29.74 -9.33
CA MET A 356 -5.73 -28.54 -8.84
C MET A 356 -5.69 -27.43 -9.90
N PRO A 357 -6.50 -26.37 -9.76
CA PRO A 357 -6.39 -25.19 -10.62
C PRO A 357 -4.96 -24.62 -10.57
N PHE A 358 -4.51 -23.99 -11.67
CA PHE A 358 -3.16 -23.44 -11.75
C PHE A 358 -2.92 -22.33 -10.71
N CYS A 359 -3.87 -21.41 -10.56
CA CYS A 359 -3.81 -20.30 -9.63
C CYS A 359 -5.12 -20.07 -8.87
N THR A 360 -5.17 -20.45 -7.59
CA THR A 360 -6.26 -20.14 -6.65
C THR A 360 -5.71 -19.96 -5.23
N ALA A 361 -6.43 -19.23 -4.39
CA ALA A 361 -6.09 -19.00 -2.97
C ALA A 361 -6.66 -20.09 -2.02
N ASP A 362 -7.30 -21.10 -2.59
CA ASP A 362 -7.96 -22.16 -1.84
C ASP A 362 -7.01 -23.30 -1.49
N VAL A 363 -7.37 -24.03 -0.44
CA VAL A 363 -6.66 -25.23 0.02
C VAL A 363 -7.52 -26.44 -0.32
N TYR A 364 -6.92 -27.45 -0.94
CA TYR A 364 -7.62 -28.65 -1.40
C TYR A 364 -7.25 -29.86 -0.56
N ASP A 365 -8.15 -30.84 -0.52
CA ASP A 365 -7.87 -32.18 -0.05
C ASP A 365 -7.40 -33.10 -1.21
N ARG A 366 -7.05 -34.33 -0.86
CA ARG A 366 -6.60 -35.36 -1.83
C ARG A 366 -7.66 -35.80 -2.85
N PHE A 367 -8.92 -35.39 -2.66
CA PHE A 367 -10.04 -35.70 -3.55
C PHE A 367 -10.29 -34.56 -4.54
N GLY A 368 -9.48 -33.49 -4.50
CA GLY A 368 -9.62 -32.33 -5.38
C GLY A 368 -10.76 -31.40 -4.98
N THR A 369 -11.32 -31.57 -3.78
CA THR A 369 -12.34 -30.66 -3.23
C THR A 369 -11.73 -29.72 -2.20
N LEU A 370 -12.46 -28.66 -1.84
CA LEU A 370 -12.03 -27.73 -0.80
C LEU A 370 -11.80 -28.47 0.53
N TYR A 371 -10.73 -28.11 1.24
CA TYR A 371 -10.30 -28.80 2.45
C TYR A 371 -11.31 -28.60 3.59
N ASP A 372 -11.90 -29.70 4.07
CA ASP A 372 -12.91 -29.66 5.13
C ASP A 372 -12.25 -29.71 6.52
N VAL A 373 -12.17 -28.54 7.14
CA VAL A 373 -11.53 -28.35 8.44
C VAL A 373 -12.29 -29.05 9.57
N SER A 374 -13.61 -29.22 9.45
CA SER A 374 -14.42 -29.88 10.48
C SER A 374 -14.03 -31.35 10.68
N LYS A 375 -13.46 -31.98 9.63
CA LYS A 375 -12.99 -33.36 9.66
C LYS A 375 -11.68 -33.54 10.44
N VAL A 376 -10.94 -32.48 10.73
CA VAL A 376 -9.63 -32.56 11.43
C VAL A 376 -9.61 -31.85 12.78
N LEU A 377 -10.79 -31.44 13.27
CA LEU A 377 -10.97 -30.76 14.54
C LEU A 377 -11.65 -31.65 15.59
N THR A 378 -11.19 -31.53 16.83
CA THR A 378 -11.88 -32.01 18.03
C THR A 378 -11.76 -30.93 19.10
N ASN A 379 -12.88 -30.40 19.61
CA ASN A 379 -12.92 -29.30 20.58
C ASN A 379 -12.11 -28.05 20.16
N ASN A 380 -12.21 -27.64 18.89
CA ASN A 380 -11.48 -26.49 18.31
C ASN A 380 -9.95 -26.63 18.30
N GLU A 381 -9.43 -27.82 18.59
CA GLU A 381 -8.01 -28.16 18.46
C GLU A 381 -7.82 -29.23 17.38
N PHE A 382 -6.59 -29.29 16.86
CA PHE A 382 -6.20 -30.25 15.84
C PHE A 382 -6.25 -31.71 16.35
N ASP A 383 -6.93 -32.57 15.59
CA ASP A 383 -7.01 -34.00 15.85
C ASP A 383 -6.12 -34.82 14.89
N GLN A 384 -5.03 -35.37 15.43
CA GLN A 384 -4.05 -36.12 14.66
C GLN A 384 -4.62 -37.41 14.04
N GLN A 385 -5.55 -38.08 14.70
CA GLN A 385 -6.10 -39.34 14.19
C GLN A 385 -7.03 -39.06 13.02
N LYS A 386 -7.95 -38.10 13.17
CA LYS A 386 -8.86 -37.73 12.08
C LYS A 386 -8.11 -37.16 10.87
N TYR A 387 -7.03 -36.41 11.11
CA TYR A 387 -6.14 -35.95 10.06
C TYR A 387 -5.52 -37.10 9.26
N ALA A 388 -5.02 -38.14 9.94
CA ALA A 388 -4.43 -39.31 9.28
C ALA A 388 -5.45 -40.13 8.48
N GLU A 389 -6.72 -40.11 8.89
CA GLU A 389 -7.84 -40.78 8.22
C GLU A 389 -8.45 -39.96 7.06
N TYR A 390 -8.23 -38.64 7.03
CA TYR A 390 -8.79 -37.75 6.01
C TYR A 390 -7.79 -37.43 4.88
N SER A 391 -6.94 -36.42 5.06
CA SER A 391 -6.03 -35.91 4.03
C SER A 391 -5.05 -34.88 4.59
N PRO A 392 -3.79 -34.84 4.10
CA PRO A 392 -2.99 -33.63 4.19
C PRO A 392 -3.59 -32.53 3.30
N PRO A 393 -3.38 -31.23 3.63
CA PRO A 393 -3.76 -30.13 2.75
C PRO A 393 -2.81 -30.04 1.56
N TYR A 394 -3.37 -29.81 0.37
CA TYR A 394 -2.64 -29.57 -0.86
C TYR A 394 -2.86 -28.15 -1.35
N LEU A 395 -1.78 -27.53 -1.80
CA LEU A 395 -1.73 -26.16 -2.28
C LEU A 395 -1.54 -26.14 -3.81
N PRO A 396 -2.26 -25.26 -4.54
CA PRO A 396 -1.97 -24.94 -5.93
C PRO A 396 -0.52 -24.50 -6.14
N ALA A 397 -0.02 -24.64 -7.38
CA ALA A 397 1.39 -24.36 -7.70
C ALA A 397 1.79 -22.90 -7.38
N THR A 398 0.94 -21.93 -7.73
CA THR A 398 1.20 -20.51 -7.44
C THR A 398 1.22 -20.25 -5.95
N PHE A 399 0.24 -20.77 -5.21
CA PHE A 399 0.10 -20.51 -3.78
C PHE A 399 1.24 -21.14 -2.97
N ALA A 400 1.63 -22.39 -3.29
CA ALA A 400 2.78 -23.04 -2.68
C ALA A 400 4.08 -22.25 -2.95
N PHE A 401 4.31 -21.84 -4.20
CA PHE A 401 5.57 -21.19 -4.57
C PHE A 401 5.72 -19.78 -4.00
N VAL A 402 4.61 -19.03 -3.89
CA VAL A 402 4.61 -17.68 -3.30
C VAL A 402 5.08 -17.71 -1.85
N TYR A 403 4.74 -18.74 -1.06
CA TYR A 403 5.30 -18.90 0.29
C TYR A 403 6.82 -19.02 0.30
N GLY A 404 7.40 -19.75 -0.67
CA GLY A 404 8.85 -19.80 -0.86
C GLY A 404 9.44 -18.41 -1.09
N LEU A 405 8.85 -17.63 -1.99
CA LEU A 405 9.30 -16.27 -2.27
C LEU A 405 9.15 -15.33 -1.07
N SER A 406 8.07 -15.46 -0.29
CA SER A 406 7.92 -14.74 0.98
C SER A 406 9.08 -15.06 1.94
N PHE A 407 9.48 -16.33 2.08
CA PHE A 407 10.64 -16.71 2.90
C PHE A 407 11.95 -16.05 2.45
N ALA A 408 12.19 -15.96 1.14
CA ALA A 408 13.35 -15.25 0.61
C ALA A 408 13.26 -13.74 0.82
N SER A 409 12.08 -13.15 0.64
CA SER A 409 11.86 -11.73 0.88
C SER A 409 12.17 -11.35 2.33
N ILE A 410 11.66 -12.10 3.30
CA ILE A 410 11.83 -11.89 4.74
C ILE A 410 13.30 -11.71 5.16
N THR A 411 14.20 -12.56 4.67
CA THR A 411 15.63 -12.46 4.99
C THR A 411 16.37 -11.48 4.09
N SER A 412 15.94 -11.35 2.83
CA SER A 412 16.55 -10.42 1.89
C SER A 412 16.32 -8.96 2.28
N VAL A 413 15.19 -8.60 2.88
CA VAL A 413 14.91 -7.23 3.36
C VAL A 413 15.95 -6.80 4.38
N LEU A 414 16.15 -7.63 5.42
CA LEU A 414 17.14 -7.35 6.47
C LEU A 414 18.55 -7.29 5.89
N SER A 415 18.92 -8.26 5.05
CA SER A 415 20.25 -8.31 4.46
C SER A 415 20.51 -7.15 3.49
N HIS A 416 19.54 -6.80 2.65
CA HIS A 416 19.67 -5.71 1.68
C HIS A 416 19.84 -4.38 2.40
N VAL A 417 19.01 -4.10 3.40
CA VAL A 417 19.10 -2.87 4.20
C VAL A 417 20.42 -2.80 4.98
N TYR A 418 20.89 -3.92 5.53
CA TYR A 418 22.20 -3.97 6.19
C TYR A 418 23.37 -3.67 5.24
N PHE A 419 23.37 -4.15 4.00
CA PHE A 419 24.51 -3.90 3.10
C PHE A 419 24.41 -2.57 2.36
N PHE A 420 23.22 -2.15 1.94
CA PHE A 420 23.03 -0.96 1.10
C PHE A 420 22.68 0.31 1.88
N HIS A 421 22.11 0.21 3.07
CA HIS A 421 21.55 1.34 3.83
C HIS A 421 22.08 1.48 5.26
N PHE A 422 23.05 0.66 5.68
CA PHE A 422 23.55 0.70 7.07
C PHE A 422 24.18 2.03 7.47
N ASP A 423 24.89 2.69 6.55
CA ASP A 423 25.48 4.00 6.83
C ASP A 423 24.37 5.01 7.16
N GLU A 424 23.30 5.05 6.38
CA GLU A 424 22.15 5.92 6.60
C GLU A 424 21.49 5.66 7.97
N ILE A 425 21.29 4.38 8.32
CA ILE A 425 20.77 3.96 9.63
C ILE A 425 21.68 4.45 10.76
N MET A 426 22.99 4.33 10.61
CA MET A 426 23.96 4.75 11.62
C MET A 426 23.98 6.27 11.78
N HIS A 427 23.91 7.03 10.70
CA HIS A 427 23.83 8.49 10.75
C HIS A 427 22.51 8.95 11.39
N ALA A 428 21.40 8.27 11.10
CA ALA A 428 20.11 8.52 11.73
C ALA A 428 20.15 8.27 13.24
N MET A 429 20.74 7.15 13.67
CA MET A 429 20.93 6.82 15.09
C MET A 429 21.83 7.83 15.82
N ARG A 430 22.89 8.31 15.18
CA ARG A 430 23.82 9.29 15.76
C ARG A 430 23.31 10.73 15.69
N GLY A 431 22.21 10.98 14.98
CA GLY A 431 21.70 12.33 14.75
C GLY A 431 22.57 13.19 13.83
N THR A 432 23.41 12.57 12.99
CA THR A 432 24.35 13.23 12.08
C THR A 432 23.87 13.22 10.62
N LEU A 433 22.57 12.99 10.39
CA LEU A 433 21.97 13.07 9.05
C LEU A 433 22.09 14.50 8.50
N LYS A 434 22.43 14.60 7.22
CA LYS A 434 22.25 15.84 6.47
C LYS A 434 20.76 16.13 6.36
N LEU A 435 20.37 17.37 6.65
CA LEU A 435 18.98 17.79 6.68
C LEU A 435 18.68 18.57 5.40
N ASP A 436 17.68 18.15 4.64
CA ASP A 436 17.18 18.91 3.51
C ASP A 436 16.41 20.15 3.95
N ILE A 437 16.01 20.97 2.99
CA ILE A 437 15.20 22.17 3.23
C ILE A 437 13.95 21.88 4.07
N HIS A 438 13.24 20.78 3.80
CA HIS A 438 12.02 20.43 4.54
C HIS A 438 12.31 20.08 6.01
N ALA A 439 13.37 19.31 6.28
CA ALA A 439 13.79 19.03 7.65
C ALA A 439 14.32 20.26 8.38
N ARG A 440 14.95 21.21 7.67
CA ARG A 440 15.37 22.51 8.24
C ARG A 440 14.15 23.36 8.62
N LEU A 441 13.15 23.47 7.75
CA LEU A 441 11.91 24.20 8.02
C LEU A 441 11.15 23.60 9.21
N MET A 442 11.10 22.27 9.31
CA MET A 442 10.43 21.58 10.41
C MET A 442 11.03 21.84 11.80
N LYS A 443 12.23 22.41 11.90
CA LYS A 443 12.84 22.80 13.19
C LYS A 443 12.10 23.93 13.90
N SER A 444 11.30 24.72 13.20
CA SER A 444 10.48 25.79 13.80
C SER A 444 9.36 25.24 14.70
N TYR A 445 8.96 23.97 14.51
CA TYR A 445 7.87 23.35 15.23
C TYR A 445 8.33 22.51 16.42
N LYS A 446 7.50 22.47 17.47
CA LYS A 446 7.72 21.59 18.63
C LYS A 446 7.53 20.13 18.22
N THR A 447 8.57 19.32 18.46
CA THR A 447 8.55 17.88 18.18
C THR A 447 7.87 17.09 19.29
N VAL A 448 7.25 15.97 18.94
CA VAL A 448 6.76 14.98 19.92
C VAL A 448 7.95 14.35 20.65
N LYS A 449 7.84 14.19 21.96
CA LYS A 449 8.90 13.58 22.77
C LYS A 449 8.87 12.06 22.56
N TRP A 450 10.04 11.44 22.43
CA TRP A 450 10.16 10.00 22.13
C TRP A 450 9.44 9.09 23.16
N TRP A 451 9.43 9.48 24.44
CA TRP A 451 8.81 8.69 25.50
C TRP A 451 7.28 8.64 25.40
N TRP A 452 6.62 9.56 24.67
CA TRP A 452 5.17 9.49 24.43
C TRP A 452 4.81 8.23 23.66
N TRP A 453 5.59 7.91 22.63
CA TRP A 453 5.45 6.70 21.83
C TRP A 453 5.70 5.44 22.65
N VAL A 454 6.70 5.46 23.54
CA VAL A 454 6.99 4.34 24.43
C VAL A 454 5.85 4.10 25.42
N VAL A 455 5.26 5.17 25.99
CA VAL A 455 4.11 5.04 26.89
C VAL A 455 2.92 4.41 26.17
N ILE A 456 2.60 4.84 24.94
CA ILE A 456 1.52 4.22 24.15
C ILE A 456 1.85 2.74 23.91
N LEU A 457 3.08 2.43 23.50
CA LEU A 457 3.49 1.05 23.24
C LEU A 457 3.35 0.17 24.48
N LEU A 458 3.71 0.66 25.67
CA LEU A 458 3.57 -0.08 26.94
C LEU A 458 2.11 -0.28 27.34
N VAL A 459 1.25 0.73 27.16
CA VAL A 459 -0.19 0.62 27.41
C VAL A 459 -0.81 -0.44 26.50
N VAL A 460 -0.49 -0.37 25.20
CA VAL A 460 -1.04 -1.30 24.20
C VAL A 460 -0.48 -2.72 24.39
N PHE A 461 0.79 -2.86 24.77
CA PHE A 461 1.36 -4.14 25.18
C PHE A 461 0.61 -4.75 26.36
N GLY A 462 0.34 -3.95 27.41
CA GLY A 462 -0.47 -4.38 28.56
C GLY A 462 -1.89 -4.80 28.16
N MET A 463 -2.54 -4.05 27.27
CA MET A 463 -3.86 -4.40 26.72
C MET A 463 -3.80 -5.71 25.91
N SER A 464 -2.74 -5.92 25.13
CA SER A 464 -2.55 -7.14 24.31
C SER A 464 -2.36 -8.38 25.20
N VAL A 465 -1.55 -8.27 26.26
CA VAL A 465 -1.39 -9.34 27.27
C VAL A 465 -2.71 -9.60 27.99
N GLY A 466 -3.41 -8.54 28.41
CA GLY A 466 -4.73 -8.66 29.05
C GLY A 466 -5.76 -9.33 28.16
N THR A 467 -5.75 -9.04 26.85
CA THR A 467 -6.66 -9.66 25.88
C THR A 467 -6.30 -11.12 25.60
N ALA A 468 -5.01 -11.44 25.46
CA ALA A 468 -4.55 -12.81 25.24
C ALA A 468 -4.83 -13.73 26.45
N GLN A 469 -4.67 -13.23 27.67
CA GLN A 469 -4.86 -14.01 28.91
C GLN A 469 -6.28 -13.94 29.47
N GLY A 470 -7.03 -12.86 29.22
CA GLY A 470 -8.39 -12.67 29.71
C GLY A 470 -9.45 -13.45 28.94
N TYR A 471 -9.13 -13.88 27.72
CA TYR A 471 -9.97 -14.72 26.87
C TYR A 471 -9.27 -16.05 26.58
N ASP A 472 -10.04 -17.09 26.26
CA ASP A 472 -9.51 -18.42 25.94
C ASP A 472 -8.91 -18.47 24.52
N THR A 473 -7.77 -17.79 24.34
CA THR A 473 -7.08 -17.66 23.04
C THR A 473 -6.04 -18.73 22.81
N GLY A 474 -5.56 -19.37 23.88
CA GLY A 474 -4.41 -20.29 23.85
C GLY A 474 -3.03 -19.63 23.65
N LEU A 475 -2.95 -18.30 23.49
CA LEU A 475 -1.70 -17.57 23.31
C LEU A 475 -1.07 -17.21 24.68
N PRO A 476 0.11 -17.72 25.05
CA PRO A 476 0.76 -17.36 26.30
C PRO A 476 1.28 -15.91 26.30
N TRP A 477 1.39 -15.30 27.48
CA TRP A 477 1.82 -13.89 27.65
C TRP A 477 3.19 -13.59 27.01
N TRP A 478 4.13 -14.54 27.03
CA TRP A 478 5.44 -14.38 26.41
C TRP A 478 5.36 -14.39 24.88
N GLY A 479 4.33 -15.01 24.30
CA GLY A 479 4.07 -14.99 22.85
C GLY A 479 3.76 -13.57 22.36
N VAL A 480 3.09 -12.76 23.20
CA VAL A 480 2.83 -11.34 22.92
C VAL A 480 4.13 -10.52 22.86
N ILE A 481 5.13 -10.85 23.69
CA ILE A 481 6.45 -10.18 23.64
C ILE A 481 7.09 -10.40 22.27
N LEU A 482 7.11 -11.65 21.81
CA LEU A 482 7.69 -11.97 20.51
C LEU A 482 6.91 -11.31 19.36
N ALA A 483 5.58 -11.23 19.47
CA ALA A 483 4.72 -10.55 18.50
C ALA A 483 5.01 -9.04 18.40
N PHE A 484 5.58 -8.40 19.42
CA PHE A 484 5.99 -6.99 19.38
C PHE A 484 7.45 -6.81 18.94
N VAL A 485 8.33 -7.77 19.27
CA VAL A 485 9.76 -7.69 18.91
C VAL A 485 9.97 -7.87 17.41
N ILE A 486 9.30 -8.85 16.79
CA ILE A 486 9.40 -9.12 15.35
C ILE A 486 9.08 -7.86 14.53
N PRO A 487 7.91 -7.23 14.65
CA PRO A 487 7.59 -6.05 13.85
C PRO A 487 8.48 -4.84 14.17
N ALA A 488 8.97 -4.69 15.41
CA ALA A 488 9.91 -3.63 15.75
C ALA A 488 11.23 -3.74 14.95
N VAL A 489 11.70 -4.97 14.68
CA VAL A 489 12.89 -5.21 13.84
C VAL A 489 12.59 -4.92 12.36
N TYR A 490 11.41 -5.28 11.88
CA TYR A 490 11.05 -5.18 10.46
C TYR A 490 10.50 -3.82 10.03
N MET A 491 10.01 -2.99 10.96
CA MET A 491 9.44 -1.66 10.66
C MET A 491 10.41 -0.80 9.84
N VAL A 492 11.65 -0.63 10.31
CA VAL A 492 12.62 0.24 9.64
C VAL A 492 13.04 -0.33 8.28
N PRO A 493 13.47 -1.61 8.17
CA PRO A 493 13.86 -2.17 6.88
C PRO A 493 12.74 -2.16 5.82
N CYS A 494 11.53 -2.58 6.18
CA CYS A 494 10.39 -2.55 5.25
C CYS A 494 10.05 -1.11 4.86
N GLY A 495 10.04 -0.19 5.82
CA GLY A 495 9.74 1.22 5.55
C GLY A 495 10.78 1.94 4.71
N MET A 496 12.07 1.58 4.81
CA MET A 496 13.08 2.15 3.93
C MET A 496 12.89 1.71 2.48
N ILE A 497 12.56 0.44 2.26
CA ILE A 497 12.30 -0.07 0.91
C ILE A 497 11.06 0.63 0.35
N GLN A 498 9.94 0.65 1.07
CA GLN A 498 8.71 1.28 0.59
C GLN A 498 8.87 2.80 0.43
N GLY A 499 9.56 3.48 1.35
CA GLY A 499 9.81 4.92 1.29
C GLY A 499 10.64 5.36 0.07
N VAL A 500 11.50 4.48 -0.46
CA VAL A 500 12.27 4.78 -1.68
C VAL A 500 11.55 4.31 -2.95
N THR A 501 10.88 3.17 -2.89
CA THR A 501 10.42 2.42 -4.08
C THR A 501 8.92 2.51 -4.33
N ASN A 502 8.15 2.91 -3.33
CA ASN A 502 6.69 2.83 -3.30
C ASN A 502 6.14 1.40 -3.48
N VAL A 503 6.93 0.38 -3.15
CA VAL A 503 6.54 -1.04 -3.14
C VAL A 503 6.64 -1.56 -1.71
N ASP A 504 5.56 -2.15 -1.21
CA ASP A 504 5.52 -2.73 0.13
C ASP A 504 6.29 -4.06 0.17
N ALA A 505 7.32 -4.15 1.00
CA ALA A 505 8.12 -5.34 1.20
C ALA A 505 7.77 -6.12 2.49
N ASN A 506 6.66 -5.77 3.15
CA ASN A 506 6.20 -6.44 4.36
C ASN A 506 5.67 -7.86 4.05
N GLN A 507 6.43 -8.87 4.47
CA GLN A 507 6.07 -10.28 4.35
C GLN A 507 5.87 -10.95 5.71
N LEU A 508 5.62 -10.15 6.75
CA LEU A 508 5.43 -10.66 8.12
C LEU A 508 4.21 -11.54 8.29
N ASN A 509 3.23 -11.42 7.39
CA ASN A 509 2.04 -12.26 7.35
C ASN A 509 2.43 -13.75 7.43
N VAL A 510 3.34 -14.16 6.53
CA VAL A 510 3.84 -15.54 6.46
C VAL A 510 4.86 -15.83 7.57
N LEU A 511 5.77 -14.89 7.89
CA LEU A 511 6.79 -15.12 8.91
C LEU A 511 6.17 -15.40 10.29
N SER A 512 5.19 -14.59 10.66
CA SER A 512 4.56 -14.66 11.97
C SER A 512 3.74 -15.94 12.08
N GLU A 513 3.03 -16.33 11.02
CA GLU A 513 2.32 -17.60 10.93
C GLU A 513 3.25 -18.81 11.00
N PHE A 514 4.41 -18.74 10.33
CA PHE A 514 5.43 -19.79 10.36
C PHE A 514 6.01 -19.98 11.75
N ILE A 515 6.45 -18.89 12.41
CA ILE A 515 7.00 -18.94 13.77
C ILE A 515 5.92 -19.36 14.77
N GLY A 516 4.76 -18.72 14.71
CA GLY A 516 3.61 -19.03 15.56
C GLY A 516 3.14 -20.47 15.40
N GLY A 517 3.18 -21.02 14.20
CA GLY A 517 2.81 -22.39 13.90
C GLY A 517 3.74 -23.44 14.52
N TYR A 518 5.04 -23.16 14.62
CA TYR A 518 5.98 -24.03 15.35
C TYR A 518 5.84 -23.92 16.87
N LEU A 519 5.51 -22.72 17.38
CA LEU A 519 5.41 -22.44 18.81
C LEU A 519 4.07 -22.88 19.42
N PHE A 520 2.97 -22.72 18.67
CA PHE A 520 1.59 -22.94 19.12
C PHE A 520 0.90 -24.01 18.26
N GLN A 521 1.56 -25.17 18.12
CA GLN A 521 1.11 -26.25 17.26
C GLN A 521 -0.32 -26.71 17.59
N GLY A 522 -1.17 -26.81 16.57
CA GLY A 522 -2.55 -27.29 16.71
C GLY A 522 -3.53 -26.27 17.31
N LYS A 523 -3.08 -25.02 17.55
CA LYS A 523 -3.87 -23.93 18.14
C LYS A 523 -4.05 -22.78 17.12
N PRO A 524 -5.03 -22.87 16.21
CA PRO A 524 -5.21 -21.88 15.14
C PRO A 524 -5.50 -20.47 15.67
N VAL A 525 -6.30 -20.32 16.73
CA VAL A 525 -6.63 -19.01 17.31
C VAL A 525 -5.38 -18.31 17.88
N ALA A 526 -4.51 -19.05 18.57
CA ALA A 526 -3.27 -18.51 19.11
C ALA A 526 -2.33 -18.05 17.99
N ASN A 527 -2.21 -18.83 16.90
CA ASN A 527 -1.38 -18.45 15.77
C ASN A 527 -1.95 -17.21 15.04
N ILE A 528 -3.25 -17.17 14.78
CA ILE A 528 -3.90 -16.00 14.14
C ILE A 528 -3.68 -14.73 14.98
N LEU A 529 -3.84 -14.80 16.31
CA LEU A 529 -3.61 -13.67 17.20
C LEU A 529 -2.14 -13.23 17.21
N PHE A 530 -1.20 -14.18 17.23
CA PHE A 530 0.23 -13.89 17.12
C PHE A 530 0.58 -13.22 15.79
N LYS A 531 0.02 -13.71 14.68
CA LYS A 531 0.20 -13.14 13.34
C LYS A 531 -0.25 -11.70 13.29
N ILE A 532 -1.43 -11.39 13.81
CA ILE A 532 -2.00 -10.06 13.63
C ILE A 532 -1.31 -9.01 14.50
N LEU A 533 -0.89 -9.41 15.71
CA LEU A 533 -0.13 -8.56 16.61
C LEU A 533 1.28 -8.25 16.07
N SER A 534 1.73 -8.97 15.04
CA SER A 534 3.00 -8.75 14.36
C SER A 534 2.81 -8.04 13.01
N THR A 535 1.99 -8.59 12.12
CA THR A 535 1.86 -8.12 10.72
C THR A 535 1.24 -6.74 10.62
N ASP A 536 0.13 -6.49 11.33
CA ASP A 536 -0.60 -5.22 11.26
C ASP A 536 0.24 -4.06 11.77
N VAL A 537 1.12 -4.32 12.75
CA VAL A 537 1.99 -3.31 13.34
C VAL A 537 2.88 -2.69 12.27
N VAL A 538 3.50 -3.50 11.40
CA VAL A 538 4.30 -2.98 10.29
C VAL A 538 3.39 -2.42 9.20
N GLY A 539 2.39 -3.18 8.73
CA GLY A 539 1.53 -2.75 7.63
C GLY A 539 0.93 -1.36 7.85
N GLN A 540 0.22 -1.18 8.96
CA GLN A 540 -0.38 0.11 9.33
C GLN A 540 0.68 1.14 9.75
N GLY A 541 1.74 0.67 10.41
CA GLY A 541 2.92 1.45 10.74
C GLY A 541 3.51 2.24 9.57
N LEU A 542 3.60 1.60 8.41
CA LEU A 542 4.14 2.22 7.20
C LEU A 542 3.22 3.32 6.65
N TYR A 543 1.90 3.16 6.76
CA TYR A 543 0.95 4.24 6.42
C TYR A 543 1.03 5.40 7.41
N PHE A 544 1.18 5.13 8.71
CA PHE A 544 1.44 6.18 9.70
C PHE A 544 2.73 6.96 9.38
N ALA A 545 3.80 6.27 8.99
CA ALA A 545 5.07 6.88 8.61
C ALA A 545 4.94 7.70 7.32
N ALA A 546 4.20 7.20 6.33
CA ALA A 546 3.89 7.93 5.10
C ALA A 546 3.12 9.23 5.40
N ASP A 547 2.14 9.19 6.29
CA ASP A 547 1.39 10.39 6.73
C ASP A 547 2.25 11.35 7.54
N MET A 548 3.17 10.84 8.35
CA MET A 548 4.18 11.68 9.00
C MET A 548 5.08 12.37 7.98
N LYS A 549 5.39 11.71 6.86
CA LYS A 549 6.10 12.34 5.73
C LYS A 549 5.22 13.36 5.00
N LEU A 550 3.92 13.11 4.83
CA LEU A 550 2.98 14.10 4.30
C LEU A 550 2.95 15.37 5.16
N GLY A 551 2.83 15.19 6.47
CA GLY A 551 2.90 16.28 7.44
C GLY A 551 4.26 17.01 7.42
N HIS A 552 5.36 16.29 7.21
CA HIS A 552 6.69 16.87 7.03
C HIS A 552 6.79 17.74 5.77
N TYR A 553 6.25 17.27 4.65
CA TYR A 553 6.24 18.01 3.39
C TYR A 553 5.33 19.25 3.42
N LEU A 554 4.23 19.22 4.18
CA LEU A 554 3.31 20.36 4.30
C LEU A 554 3.50 21.17 5.58
N LYS A 555 4.56 20.87 6.34
CA LYS A 555 4.95 21.59 7.55
C LYS A 555 3.82 21.67 8.58
N ILE A 556 3.17 20.53 8.80
CA ILE A 556 2.17 20.35 9.85
C ILE A 556 2.90 20.17 11.19
N PRO A 557 2.55 20.93 12.25
CA PRO A 557 3.13 20.79 13.57
C PRO A 557 3.06 19.34 14.07
N PRO A 558 4.20 18.71 14.44
CA PRO A 558 4.22 17.30 14.83
C PRO A 558 3.31 16.95 16.02
N MET A 559 3.11 17.88 16.97
CA MET A 559 2.20 17.66 18.09
C MET A 559 0.73 17.62 17.67
N THR A 560 0.30 18.49 16.77
CA THR A 560 -1.07 18.46 16.24
C THR A 560 -1.30 17.18 15.44
N LEU A 561 -0.32 16.83 14.61
CA LEU A 561 -0.32 15.60 13.84
C LEU A 561 -0.43 14.35 14.73
N PHE A 562 0.30 14.31 15.85
CA PHE A 562 0.22 13.24 16.84
C PHE A 562 -1.23 13.04 17.33
N PHE A 563 -1.86 14.09 17.85
CA PHE A 563 -3.23 13.95 18.35
C PHE A 563 -4.23 13.59 17.24
N ALA A 564 -4.06 14.14 16.04
CA ALA A 564 -4.93 13.87 14.91
C ALA A 564 -4.85 12.40 14.45
N GLN A 565 -3.65 11.87 14.25
CA GLN A 565 -3.45 10.46 13.89
C GLN A 565 -3.92 9.53 15.01
N GLY A 566 -3.57 9.82 16.27
CA GLY A 566 -3.99 8.98 17.41
C GLY A 566 -5.51 8.92 17.56
N LEU A 567 -6.21 10.05 17.46
CA LEU A 567 -7.67 10.09 17.53
C LEU A 567 -8.32 9.38 16.34
N ALA A 568 -7.85 9.64 15.11
CA ALA A 568 -8.34 8.99 13.91
C ALA A 568 -8.16 7.47 13.97
N THR A 569 -7.04 7.00 14.53
CA THR A 569 -6.77 5.57 14.74
C THR A 569 -7.80 4.92 15.66
N ILE A 570 -8.07 5.55 16.81
CA ILE A 570 -9.04 5.02 17.78
C ILE A 570 -10.45 5.01 17.18
N LEU A 571 -10.89 6.13 16.60
CA LEU A 571 -12.22 6.24 16.02
C LEU A 571 -12.40 5.31 14.81
N GLY A 572 -11.38 5.21 13.95
CA GLY A 572 -11.36 4.29 12.81
C GLY A 572 -11.47 2.83 13.26
N ALA A 573 -10.64 2.41 14.21
CA ALA A 573 -10.67 1.06 14.78
C ALA A 573 -12.05 0.70 15.37
N LEU A 574 -12.65 1.60 16.15
CA LEU A 574 -13.99 1.40 16.72
C LEU A 574 -15.06 1.32 15.63
N THR A 575 -14.98 2.17 14.61
CA THR A 575 -15.94 2.19 13.50
C THR A 575 -15.88 0.91 12.69
N GLN A 576 -14.67 0.49 12.28
CA GLN A 576 -14.46 -0.73 11.51
C GLN A 576 -14.89 -1.97 12.29
N THR A 577 -14.57 -2.03 13.58
CA THR A 577 -15.03 -3.13 14.44
C THR A 577 -16.57 -3.13 14.55
N GLY A 578 -17.16 -1.96 14.78
CA GLY A 578 -18.62 -1.80 14.88
C GLY A 578 -19.35 -2.22 13.61
N VAL A 579 -18.88 -1.79 12.43
CA VAL A 579 -19.44 -2.20 11.14
C VAL A 579 -19.30 -3.71 10.93
N THR A 580 -18.13 -4.29 11.23
CA THR A 580 -17.92 -5.74 11.10
C THR A 580 -18.90 -6.53 11.96
N LEU A 581 -19.04 -6.18 13.24
CA LEU A 581 -19.96 -6.85 14.16
C LEU A 581 -21.42 -6.65 13.75
N TRP A 582 -21.78 -5.46 13.27
CA TRP A 582 -23.12 -5.18 12.75
C TRP A 582 -23.43 -6.03 11.51
N MET A 583 -22.54 -6.08 10.53
CA MET A 583 -22.75 -6.87 9.31
C MET A 583 -22.86 -8.37 9.60
N LEU A 584 -21.96 -8.91 10.44
CA LEU A 584 -21.99 -10.33 10.83
C LEU A 584 -23.27 -10.73 11.58
N GLY A 585 -23.94 -9.77 12.24
CA GLY A 585 -25.18 -9.99 12.97
C GLY A 585 -26.47 -9.67 12.21
N ASN A 586 -26.41 -8.91 11.11
CA ASN A 586 -27.61 -8.39 10.41
C ASN A 586 -27.70 -8.79 8.94
N VAL A 587 -26.64 -9.33 8.33
CA VAL A 587 -26.66 -9.80 6.94
C VAL A 587 -26.80 -11.32 6.91
N ASP A 588 -27.93 -11.79 6.38
CA ASP A 588 -28.19 -13.22 6.22
C ASP A 588 -27.25 -13.84 5.18
N GLY A 589 -26.71 -15.02 5.49
CA GLY A 589 -25.77 -15.73 4.62
C GLY A 589 -24.42 -15.03 4.45
N ILE A 590 -24.03 -14.12 5.35
CA ILE A 590 -22.74 -13.45 5.22
C ILE A 590 -21.56 -14.44 5.27
N CYS A 591 -20.57 -14.19 4.41
CA CYS A 591 -19.40 -15.01 4.15
C CYS A 591 -19.66 -16.34 3.40
N THR A 592 -20.88 -16.60 2.92
CA THR A 592 -21.15 -17.71 1.99
C THR A 592 -20.90 -17.31 0.53
N GLU A 593 -20.65 -18.29 -0.36
CA GLU A 593 -20.37 -18.00 -1.79
C GLU A 593 -21.62 -17.57 -2.55
N ASP A 594 -22.77 -18.06 -2.11
CA ASP A 594 -24.11 -17.85 -2.68
C ASP A 594 -24.81 -16.59 -2.14
N GLN A 595 -24.11 -15.75 -1.37
CA GLN A 595 -24.68 -14.55 -0.79
C GLN A 595 -25.15 -13.59 -1.91
N PRO A 596 -26.45 -13.22 -1.98
CA PRO A 596 -27.01 -12.52 -3.15
C PRO A 596 -26.37 -11.17 -3.50
N ASN A 597 -25.78 -10.49 -2.53
CA ASN A 597 -25.12 -9.19 -2.69
C ASN A 597 -23.59 -9.33 -2.82
N GLY A 598 -23.05 -10.55 -2.83
CA GLY A 598 -21.62 -10.85 -2.94
C GLY A 598 -20.82 -10.70 -1.66
N PHE A 599 -21.45 -10.69 -0.47
CA PHE A 599 -20.73 -10.63 0.81
C PHE A 599 -20.07 -11.97 1.18
N SER A 600 -19.06 -12.38 0.40
CA SER A 600 -18.35 -13.66 0.55
C SER A 600 -17.16 -13.62 1.52
N CYS A 601 -16.79 -12.45 2.05
CA CYS A 601 -15.67 -12.25 2.98
C CYS A 601 -14.32 -12.75 2.45
N PRO A 602 -13.82 -12.24 1.30
CA PRO A 602 -12.64 -12.78 0.62
C PRO A 602 -11.37 -12.76 1.50
N ASN A 603 -11.08 -11.65 2.18
CA ASN A 603 -9.91 -11.55 3.05
C ASN A 603 -10.04 -12.44 4.31
N GLY A 604 -11.25 -12.53 4.88
CA GLY A 604 -11.55 -13.44 5.98
C GLY A 604 -11.31 -14.91 5.59
N ARG A 605 -11.66 -15.30 4.36
CA ARG A 605 -11.38 -16.63 3.79
C ARG A 605 -9.89 -16.88 3.59
N THR A 606 -9.14 -15.92 3.07
CA THR A 606 -7.68 -16.07 2.95
C THR A 606 -7.02 -16.24 4.31
N VAL A 607 -7.42 -15.45 5.32
CA VAL A 607 -6.93 -15.61 6.70
C VAL A 607 -7.32 -16.97 7.27
N PHE A 608 -8.54 -17.44 7.00
CA PHE A 608 -8.99 -18.78 7.36
C PHE A 608 -8.12 -19.86 6.70
N SER A 609 -7.98 -19.87 5.37
CA SER A 609 -7.14 -20.82 4.62
C SER A 609 -5.68 -20.82 5.11
N SER A 610 -5.09 -19.64 5.33
CA SER A 610 -3.73 -19.52 5.86
C SER A 610 -3.61 -20.11 7.27
N SER A 611 -4.61 -19.87 8.13
CA SER A 611 -4.62 -20.42 9.48
C SER A 611 -4.76 -21.94 9.52
N VAL A 612 -5.39 -22.56 8.51
CA VAL A 612 -5.43 -24.02 8.37
C VAL A 612 -4.03 -24.57 8.10
N ILE A 613 -3.29 -23.95 7.19
CA ILE A 613 -1.92 -24.34 6.82
C ILE A 613 -0.96 -24.17 8.00
N TRP A 614 -0.91 -22.96 8.55
CA TRP A 614 0.13 -22.56 9.50
C TRP A 614 -0.26 -22.76 10.97
N GLY A 615 -1.53 -22.58 11.32
CA GLY A 615 -2.02 -22.67 12.70
C GLY A 615 -2.50 -24.07 13.07
N LEU A 616 -3.40 -24.63 12.25
CA LEU A 616 -4.08 -25.87 12.56
C LEU A 616 -3.22 -27.10 12.25
N VAL A 617 -2.91 -27.33 10.97
CA VAL A 617 -2.04 -28.45 10.55
C VAL A 617 -0.60 -28.18 10.97
N GLY A 618 -0.15 -26.94 10.77
CA GLY A 618 1.13 -26.43 11.25
C GLY A 618 2.32 -26.76 10.34
N PRO A 619 3.36 -25.91 10.38
CA PRO A 619 4.54 -26.04 9.52
C PRO A 619 5.34 -27.32 9.79
N ALA A 620 5.25 -27.88 11.00
CA ALA A 620 5.92 -29.13 11.36
C ALA A 620 5.52 -30.32 10.47
N ARG A 621 4.27 -30.34 9.96
CA ARG A 621 3.76 -31.46 9.13
C ARG A 621 3.94 -31.22 7.63
N LEU A 622 4.08 -29.96 7.22
CA LEU A 622 4.07 -29.57 5.80
C LEU A 622 5.44 -29.11 5.29
N TYR A 623 6.25 -28.48 6.14
CA TYR A 623 7.49 -27.81 5.76
C TYR A 623 8.74 -28.37 6.46
N SER A 624 8.60 -29.21 7.49
CA SER A 624 9.77 -29.86 8.11
C SER A 624 10.48 -30.82 7.17
N VAL A 625 11.73 -31.16 7.48
CA VAL A 625 12.58 -32.02 6.64
C VAL A 625 11.86 -33.34 6.31
N GLY A 626 11.72 -33.65 5.02
CA GLY A 626 11.02 -34.84 4.52
C GLY A 626 9.54 -34.61 4.17
N ALA A 627 8.94 -33.50 4.60
CA ALA A 627 7.56 -33.15 4.25
C ALA A 627 7.45 -32.56 2.83
N ILE A 628 6.22 -32.52 2.30
CA ILE A 628 5.88 -32.15 0.92
C ILE A 628 6.55 -30.83 0.50
N TYR A 629 6.46 -29.78 1.33
CA TYR A 629 6.92 -28.42 0.99
C TYR A 629 8.28 -28.06 1.58
N SER A 630 9.03 -29.03 2.11
CA SER A 630 10.30 -28.81 2.79
C SER A 630 11.35 -28.07 1.94
N GLY A 631 11.36 -28.29 0.63
CA GLY A 631 12.27 -27.62 -0.30
C GLY A 631 12.12 -26.09 -0.33
N LEU A 632 10.94 -25.56 0.02
CA LEU A 632 10.69 -24.11 0.07
C LEU A 632 11.48 -23.43 1.19
N LEU A 633 11.89 -24.14 2.23
CA LEU A 633 12.71 -23.57 3.32
C LEU A 633 14.08 -23.09 2.83
N HIS A 634 14.57 -23.57 1.69
CA HIS A 634 15.83 -23.09 1.12
C HIS A 634 15.78 -21.60 0.73
N PHE A 635 14.59 -21.06 0.49
CA PHE A 635 14.43 -19.66 0.16
C PHE A 635 14.87 -18.72 1.30
N PHE A 636 14.83 -19.15 2.56
CA PHE A 636 15.35 -18.34 3.68
C PHE A 636 16.83 -17.98 3.51
N TRP A 637 17.68 -18.97 3.22
CA TRP A 637 19.12 -18.71 3.08
C TRP A 637 19.44 -18.10 1.71
N ILE A 638 18.68 -18.43 0.66
CA ILE A 638 18.81 -17.77 -0.66
C ILE A 638 18.57 -16.26 -0.51
N GLY A 639 17.47 -15.89 0.17
CA GLY A 639 17.13 -14.49 0.46
C GLY A 639 18.22 -13.77 1.25
N LEU A 640 18.85 -14.45 2.22
CA LEU A 640 19.93 -13.90 3.04
C LEU A 640 21.23 -13.67 2.24
N ILE A 641 21.55 -14.53 1.28
CA ILE A 641 22.86 -14.55 0.61
C ILE A 641 22.89 -13.71 -0.67
N LEU A 642 21.78 -13.57 -1.40
CA LEU A 642 21.80 -12.84 -2.67
C LEU A 642 22.10 -11.33 -2.54
N PRO A 643 21.56 -10.59 -1.55
CA PRO A 643 21.94 -9.19 -1.34
C PRO A 643 23.43 -8.95 -1.12
N PRO A 644 24.16 -9.68 -0.24
CA PRO A 644 25.59 -9.48 -0.06
C PRO A 644 26.38 -9.81 -1.32
N ILE A 645 26.01 -10.86 -2.05
CA ILE A 645 26.65 -11.18 -3.34
C ILE A 645 26.56 -9.99 -4.29
N THR A 646 25.36 -9.44 -4.49
CA THR A 646 25.15 -8.27 -5.35
C THR A 646 25.91 -7.04 -4.84
N TYR A 647 25.94 -6.82 -3.52
CA TYR A 647 26.68 -5.71 -2.92
C TYR A 647 28.19 -5.80 -3.19
N PHE A 648 28.80 -6.96 -2.99
CA PHE A 648 30.24 -7.14 -3.24
C PHE A 648 30.59 -7.06 -4.73
N ILE A 649 29.73 -7.56 -5.61
CA ILE A 649 29.89 -7.38 -7.07
C ILE A 649 29.79 -5.90 -7.42
N PHE A 650 28.83 -5.16 -6.87
CA PHE A 650 28.72 -3.72 -7.05
C PHE A 650 29.98 -3.00 -6.55
N LYS A 651 30.49 -3.34 -5.36
CA LYS A 651 31.71 -2.71 -4.81
C LYS A 651 32.94 -2.91 -5.70
N LYS A 652 33.03 -4.06 -6.38
CA LYS A 652 34.11 -4.39 -7.32
C LYS A 652 33.94 -3.73 -8.69
N THR A 653 32.73 -3.74 -9.24
CA THR A 653 32.45 -3.28 -10.61
C THR A 653 32.11 -1.80 -10.70
N ARG A 654 31.61 -1.20 -9.62
CA ARG A 654 31.02 0.14 -9.54
C ARG A 654 29.94 0.40 -10.61
N SER A 655 29.27 -0.66 -11.08
CA SER A 655 28.22 -0.56 -12.08
C SER A 655 26.90 -0.09 -11.47
N GLU A 656 26.36 1.00 -12.02
CA GLU A 656 25.06 1.56 -11.64
C GLU A 656 23.88 0.62 -11.90
N PHE A 657 24.01 -0.29 -12.87
CA PHE A 657 22.99 -1.31 -13.11
C PHE A 657 22.90 -2.29 -11.93
N ILE A 658 24.05 -2.73 -11.42
CA ILE A 658 24.12 -3.70 -10.32
C ILE A 658 23.64 -3.07 -9.01
N ARG A 659 23.91 -1.78 -8.81
CA ARG A 659 23.38 -1.00 -7.67
C ARG A 659 21.84 -1.01 -7.60
N LYS A 660 21.17 -1.06 -8.75
CA LYS A 660 19.70 -1.02 -8.86
C LYS A 660 19.04 -2.40 -8.74
N ILE A 661 19.80 -3.49 -8.63
CA ILE A 661 19.25 -4.83 -8.38
C ILE A 661 18.82 -4.89 -6.91
N ASN A 662 17.53 -5.08 -6.69
CA ASN A 662 16.93 -5.11 -5.37
C ASN A 662 16.20 -6.44 -5.17
N TRP A 663 16.86 -7.38 -4.49
CA TRP A 663 16.32 -8.72 -4.21
C TRP A 663 15.02 -8.72 -3.42
N PRO A 664 14.83 -7.88 -2.38
CA PRO A 664 13.52 -7.72 -1.76
C PRO A 664 12.40 -7.47 -2.78
N LEU A 665 12.59 -6.53 -3.71
CA LEU A 665 11.58 -6.24 -4.75
C LEU A 665 11.36 -7.41 -5.71
N ILE A 666 12.43 -8.13 -6.06
CA ILE A 666 12.36 -9.31 -6.93
C ILE A 666 11.54 -10.42 -6.26
N PHE A 667 11.75 -10.68 -4.96
CA PHE A 667 11.02 -11.73 -4.24
C PHE A 667 9.59 -11.34 -3.89
N VAL A 668 9.32 -10.05 -3.65
CA VAL A 668 7.97 -9.53 -3.40
C VAL A 668 7.14 -9.47 -4.68
N GLY A 669 7.75 -9.60 -5.86
CA GLY A 669 7.10 -9.46 -7.15
C GLY A 669 5.93 -10.40 -7.44
N THR A 670 5.63 -11.36 -6.57
CA THR A 670 4.44 -12.23 -6.67
C THR A 670 3.58 -12.22 -5.40
N TYR A 671 3.77 -11.27 -4.48
CA TYR A 671 3.15 -11.32 -3.16
C TYR A 671 1.62 -11.40 -3.19
N ASN A 672 0.96 -10.61 -4.05
CA ASN A 672 -0.49 -10.61 -4.16
C ASN A 672 -1.03 -11.78 -5.01
N VAL A 673 -0.18 -12.68 -5.51
CA VAL A 673 -0.59 -13.89 -6.21
C VAL A 673 -0.76 -15.01 -5.19
N PRO A 674 -1.91 -15.68 -5.12
CA PRO A 674 -3.27 -15.28 -5.51
C PRO A 674 -3.88 -14.26 -4.51
N PRO A 675 -4.93 -13.49 -4.86
CA PRO A 675 -5.80 -13.63 -6.04
C PRO A 675 -5.37 -12.82 -7.27
N ALA A 676 -4.31 -12.02 -7.20
CA ALA A 676 -3.77 -11.36 -8.39
C ALA A 676 -3.28 -12.40 -9.40
N THR A 677 -3.47 -12.11 -10.69
CA THR A 677 -2.98 -12.96 -11.78
C THR A 677 -2.00 -12.19 -12.66
N GLY A 678 -1.55 -12.78 -13.76
CA GLY A 678 -0.48 -12.19 -14.55
C GLY A 678 -0.81 -10.81 -15.13
N ILE A 679 -2.09 -10.56 -15.41
CA ILE A 679 -2.53 -9.27 -15.94
C ILE A 679 -2.27 -8.11 -14.97
N ASN A 680 -2.41 -8.34 -13.65
CA ASN A 680 -2.22 -7.31 -12.63
C ASN A 680 -0.76 -6.85 -12.53
N TYR A 681 0.20 -7.68 -12.94
CA TYR A 681 1.63 -7.33 -12.94
C TYR A 681 2.10 -6.85 -14.31
N SER A 682 1.68 -7.51 -15.39
CA SER A 682 2.09 -7.12 -16.75
C SER A 682 1.53 -5.77 -17.16
N SER A 683 0.24 -5.51 -16.90
CA SER A 683 -0.39 -4.23 -17.25
C SER A 683 0.16 -3.08 -16.38
N TRP A 684 0.35 -3.32 -15.09
CA TRP A 684 1.01 -2.40 -14.15
C TRP A 684 2.41 -1.99 -14.64
N TYR A 685 3.24 -2.96 -15.02
CA TYR A 685 4.59 -2.68 -15.52
C TYR A 685 4.58 -1.93 -16.87
N ILE A 686 3.65 -2.26 -17.78
CA ILE A 686 3.53 -1.53 -19.06
C ILE A 686 3.18 -0.07 -18.84
N VAL A 687 2.20 0.24 -17.98
CA VAL A 687 1.84 1.62 -17.65
C VAL A 687 3.03 2.33 -17.00
N ASN A 688 3.72 1.68 -16.06
CA ASN A 688 4.93 2.23 -15.47
C ASN A 688 6.03 2.49 -16.51
N LEU A 689 6.27 1.57 -17.43
CA LEU A 689 7.25 1.72 -18.51
C LEU A 689 6.92 2.92 -19.40
N VAL A 690 5.66 3.09 -19.78
CA VAL A 690 5.21 4.21 -20.61
C VAL A 690 5.42 5.54 -19.89
N PHE A 691 4.92 5.69 -18.67
CA PHE A 691 4.94 6.97 -17.96
C PHE A 691 6.28 7.28 -17.29
N ASN A 692 6.84 6.33 -16.55
CA ASN A 692 8.03 6.54 -15.71
C ASN A 692 9.36 6.23 -16.41
N LYS A 693 9.35 5.74 -17.65
CA LYS A 693 10.56 5.63 -18.48
C LYS A 693 10.46 6.41 -19.78
N ILE A 694 9.41 6.22 -20.58
CA ILE A 694 9.32 6.82 -21.92
C ILE A 694 8.92 8.29 -21.82
N ILE A 695 7.80 8.60 -21.15
CA ILE A 695 7.32 9.97 -20.97
C ILE A 695 8.29 10.75 -20.07
N TYR A 696 8.73 10.18 -18.94
CA TYR A 696 9.74 10.80 -18.08
C TYR A 696 10.99 11.29 -18.84
N ARG A 697 11.49 10.51 -19.82
CA ARG A 697 12.68 10.87 -20.59
C ARG A 697 12.42 11.82 -21.76
N LYS A 698 11.24 11.78 -22.37
CA LYS A 698 10.93 12.57 -23.58
C LYS A 698 10.20 13.87 -23.29
N PHE A 699 9.39 13.89 -22.23
CA PHE A 699 8.49 14.97 -21.84
C PHE A 699 8.57 15.15 -20.31
N TYR A 700 9.78 15.46 -19.83
CA TYR A 700 10.07 15.59 -18.41
C TYR A 700 9.24 16.69 -17.75
N ALA A 701 9.00 17.79 -18.46
CA ALA A 701 8.20 18.89 -17.94
C ALA A 701 6.74 18.47 -17.73
N TRP A 702 6.17 17.75 -18.70
CA TRP A 702 4.84 17.19 -18.60
C TRP A 702 4.75 16.19 -17.45
N TRP A 703 5.72 15.29 -17.32
CA TRP A 703 5.75 14.29 -16.25
C TRP A 703 5.79 14.97 -14.88
N SER A 704 6.69 15.94 -14.68
CA SER A 704 6.86 16.67 -13.43
C SER A 704 5.61 17.45 -13.04
N LYS A 705 4.88 18.01 -14.03
CA LYS A 705 3.67 18.79 -13.76
C LYS A 705 2.42 17.93 -13.54
N TYR A 706 2.24 16.84 -14.30
CA TYR A 706 0.95 16.13 -14.39
C TYR A 706 0.96 14.67 -13.95
N ASN A 707 2.10 13.97 -13.84
CA ASN A 707 2.09 12.52 -13.57
C ASN A 707 1.40 12.17 -12.24
N TYR A 708 1.74 12.89 -11.17
CA TYR A 708 1.10 12.70 -9.86
C TYR A 708 -0.39 13.10 -9.86
N VAL A 709 -0.76 14.13 -10.63
CA VAL A 709 -2.16 14.56 -10.78
C VAL A 709 -2.97 13.54 -11.60
N LEU A 710 -2.35 12.95 -12.63
CA LEU A 710 -2.94 11.87 -13.43
C LEU A 710 -3.24 10.65 -12.55
N ALA A 711 -2.27 10.26 -11.71
CA ALA A 711 -2.43 9.18 -10.75
C ALA A 711 -3.62 9.42 -9.83
N ALA A 712 -3.67 10.59 -9.19
CA ALA A 712 -4.77 10.96 -8.31
C ALA A 712 -6.14 11.00 -9.02
N ALA A 713 -6.18 11.50 -10.27
CA ALA A 713 -7.41 11.62 -11.05
C ALA A 713 -8.00 10.25 -11.45
N LEU A 714 -7.15 9.31 -11.88
CA LEU A 714 -7.58 7.97 -12.26
C LEU A 714 -8.13 7.19 -11.06
N ASP A 715 -7.43 7.24 -9.92
CA ASP A 715 -7.85 6.57 -8.68
C ASP A 715 -9.15 7.17 -8.14
N THR A 716 -9.27 8.51 -8.14
CA THR A 716 -10.48 9.19 -7.65
C THR A 716 -11.69 8.94 -8.55
N GLY A 717 -11.51 9.01 -9.87
CA GLY A 717 -12.58 8.75 -10.84
C GLY A 717 -13.10 7.31 -10.75
N LEU A 718 -12.18 6.34 -10.64
CA LEU A 718 -12.50 4.94 -10.39
C LEU A 718 -13.30 4.75 -9.09
N ALA A 719 -12.80 5.28 -7.96
CA ALA A 719 -13.42 5.09 -6.66
C ALA A 719 -14.84 5.67 -6.60
N ILE A 720 -15.04 6.91 -7.10
CA ILE A 720 -16.37 7.54 -7.14
C ILE A 720 -17.32 6.75 -8.05
N SER A 721 -16.83 6.25 -9.19
CA SER A 721 -17.63 5.44 -10.11
C SER A 721 -18.07 4.12 -9.47
N GLY A 722 -17.15 3.41 -8.81
CA GLY A 722 -17.46 2.17 -8.08
C GLY A 722 -18.51 2.36 -6.99
N ILE A 723 -18.44 3.46 -6.22
CA ILE A 723 -19.45 3.79 -5.19
C ILE A 723 -20.83 4.00 -5.83
N VAL A 724 -20.89 4.77 -6.92
CA VAL A 724 -22.17 5.06 -7.60
C VAL A 724 -22.74 3.79 -8.24
N ILE A 725 -21.93 3.01 -8.95
CA ILE A 725 -22.36 1.73 -9.54
C ILE A 725 -22.95 0.83 -8.45
N PHE A 726 -22.26 0.69 -7.32
CA PHE A 726 -22.74 -0.16 -6.25
C PHE A 726 -24.06 0.34 -5.64
N PHE A 727 -24.09 1.57 -5.10
CA PHE A 727 -25.27 2.03 -4.35
C PHE A 727 -26.45 2.37 -5.25
N ALA A 728 -26.22 2.85 -6.47
CA ALA A 728 -27.30 3.25 -7.37
C ALA A 728 -27.78 2.11 -8.27
N VAL A 729 -26.94 1.11 -8.56
CA VAL A 729 -27.29 0.01 -9.47
C VAL A 729 -27.31 -1.34 -8.76
N THR A 730 -26.23 -1.77 -8.11
CA THR A 730 -26.09 -3.17 -7.65
C THR A 730 -26.76 -3.49 -6.31
N TYR A 731 -26.78 -2.56 -5.35
CA TYR A 731 -27.23 -2.79 -3.97
C TYR A 731 -28.75 -2.59 -3.76
N GLY A 732 -29.52 -2.49 -4.85
CA GLY A 732 -30.98 -2.30 -4.79
C GLY A 732 -31.75 -3.64 -4.82
N PRO A 733 -32.86 -3.78 -4.08
CA PRO A 733 -33.60 -5.04 -3.92
C PRO A 733 -34.19 -5.65 -5.22
N ASN A 734 -34.16 -4.92 -6.34
CA ASN A 734 -34.68 -5.36 -7.65
C ASN A 734 -33.78 -4.97 -8.84
N ALA A 735 -32.55 -4.50 -8.60
CA ALA A 735 -31.68 -3.98 -9.65
C ALA A 735 -30.47 -4.91 -9.83
N GLN A 736 -30.64 -5.96 -10.64
CA GLN A 736 -29.51 -6.69 -11.20
C GLN A 736 -29.30 -6.20 -12.64
N PHE A 737 -28.08 -5.79 -12.95
CA PHE A 737 -27.72 -5.46 -14.31
C PHE A 737 -27.93 -6.70 -15.18
N PRO A 738 -28.55 -6.60 -16.36
CA PRO A 738 -28.91 -7.77 -17.15
C PRO A 738 -27.67 -8.58 -17.55
N ASP A 739 -27.77 -9.90 -17.40
CA ASP A 739 -26.77 -10.83 -17.90
C ASP A 739 -26.80 -10.83 -19.44
N TRP A 740 -25.63 -10.61 -20.03
CA TRP A 740 -25.42 -10.76 -21.46
C TRP A 740 -24.00 -11.26 -21.72
N TRP A 741 -23.67 -11.51 -22.98
CA TRP A 741 -22.40 -12.13 -23.37
C TRP A 741 -21.17 -11.43 -22.76
N GLY A 742 -21.11 -10.10 -22.75
CA GLY A 742 -19.95 -9.36 -22.22
C GLY A 742 -19.66 -9.62 -20.73
N ASN A 743 -20.68 -9.94 -19.93
CA ASN A 743 -20.54 -10.17 -18.49
C ASN A 743 -20.33 -11.63 -18.12
N THR A 744 -20.72 -12.57 -19.00
CA THR A 744 -20.68 -14.02 -18.74
C THR A 744 -19.58 -14.76 -19.51
N VAL A 745 -19.08 -14.19 -20.62
CA VAL A 745 -18.16 -14.90 -21.54
C VAL A 745 -16.86 -15.35 -20.87
N TRP A 746 -16.29 -14.54 -19.98
CA TRP A 746 -15.02 -14.86 -19.32
C TRP A 746 -15.17 -15.96 -18.27
N GLN A 747 -16.34 -16.08 -17.64
CA GLN A 747 -16.66 -17.13 -16.66
C GLN A 747 -16.88 -18.49 -17.33
N ASN A 748 -17.46 -18.49 -18.54
CA ASN A 748 -17.78 -19.70 -19.31
C ASN A 748 -16.58 -20.23 -20.11
N THR A 749 -15.41 -20.27 -19.49
CA THR A 749 -14.17 -20.79 -20.06
C THR A 749 -13.50 -21.77 -19.10
N ALA A 750 -12.62 -22.64 -19.58
CA ALA A 750 -11.86 -23.54 -18.70
C ALA A 750 -11.04 -22.78 -17.65
N ASP A 751 -10.61 -21.55 -17.95
CA ASP A 751 -9.97 -20.63 -17.01
C ASP A 751 -10.94 -20.14 -15.93
N GLY A 752 -12.12 -19.67 -16.34
CA GLY A 752 -13.17 -19.19 -15.44
C GLY A 752 -13.73 -20.28 -14.51
N LEU A 753 -13.75 -21.54 -14.99
CA LEU A 753 -14.14 -22.72 -14.21
C LEU A 753 -13.00 -23.30 -13.36
N GLY A 754 -11.77 -22.83 -13.53
CA GLY A 754 -10.61 -23.31 -12.80
C GLY A 754 -10.28 -24.79 -13.06
N LEU A 755 -10.40 -25.28 -14.29
CA LEU A 755 -10.20 -26.71 -14.55
C LEU A 755 -8.72 -27.13 -14.38
N PRO A 756 -8.45 -28.26 -13.69
CA PRO A 756 -7.10 -28.78 -13.54
C PRO A 756 -6.55 -29.37 -14.85
N TRP A 757 -5.23 -29.54 -14.92
CA TRP A 757 -4.57 -30.17 -16.08
C TRP A 757 -4.72 -31.69 -16.09
N LEU A 758 -4.60 -32.33 -14.93
CA LEU A 758 -4.77 -33.77 -14.78
C LEU A 758 -6.15 -34.08 -14.23
N GLU A 759 -6.78 -35.11 -14.80
CA GLU A 759 -8.01 -35.69 -14.27
C GLU A 759 -7.72 -36.51 -12.99
N MET A 760 -8.73 -36.64 -12.13
CA MET A 760 -8.63 -37.45 -10.91
C MET A 760 -8.24 -38.90 -11.26
N PRO A 761 -7.26 -39.52 -10.57
CA PRO A 761 -6.91 -40.92 -10.81
C PRO A 761 -8.10 -41.86 -10.58
N ALA A 762 -8.09 -43.03 -11.22
CA ALA A 762 -9.17 -44.02 -11.09
C ALA A 762 -9.39 -44.53 -9.66
N VAL A 763 -8.38 -44.43 -8.79
CA VAL A 763 -8.49 -44.75 -7.35
C VAL A 763 -9.30 -43.70 -6.55
N GLY A 764 -9.68 -42.59 -7.18
CA GLY A 764 -10.53 -41.54 -6.61
C GLY A 764 -9.79 -40.49 -5.78
N TYR A 765 -8.46 -40.56 -5.68
CA TYR A 765 -7.62 -39.60 -4.96
C TYR A 765 -6.24 -39.45 -5.60
N PHE A 766 -5.56 -38.34 -5.33
CA PHE A 766 -4.14 -38.15 -5.62
C PHE A 766 -3.30 -38.15 -4.33
N GLY A 767 -1.98 -38.22 -4.49
CA GLY A 767 -1.05 -38.28 -3.37
C GLY A 767 -0.93 -39.66 -2.70
N PRO A 768 -0.04 -39.78 -1.69
CA PRO A 768 0.13 -41.00 -0.89
C PRO A 768 -1.17 -41.49 -0.26
N ALA A 769 -1.24 -42.78 0.07
CA ALA A 769 -2.40 -43.42 0.71
C ALA A 769 -2.53 -43.05 2.20
N ASN A 770 -3.75 -43.18 2.76
CA ASN A 770 -4.02 -42.85 4.18
C ASN A 770 -2.98 -43.46 5.12
N GLY A 771 -2.38 -42.62 5.95
CA GLY A 771 -1.37 -43.02 6.94
C GLY A 771 0.04 -43.28 6.38
N THR A 772 0.30 -43.08 5.09
CA THR A 772 1.65 -43.29 4.49
C THR A 772 2.40 -41.99 4.17
N TRP A 773 1.91 -40.83 4.63
CA TRP A 773 2.42 -39.50 4.30
C TRP A 773 3.07 -38.76 5.47
N SER A 774 3.44 -39.49 6.53
CA SER A 774 4.15 -38.96 7.70
C SER A 774 5.65 -38.88 7.50
#